data_AF-A0AAF5D1K9-F1
#
_entry.id   AF-A0AAF5D1K9-F1
#
_cell.length_a   1.000
_cell.length_b   1.000
_cell.length_c   1.000
_cell.angle_alpha   90.00
_cell.angle_beta   90.00
_cell.angle_gamma   90.00
#
_symmetry.space_group_name_H-M   'P 1'
#
loop_
_entity.id
_entity.type
_entity.pdbx_description
1 polymer ?
#
loop_
_entity_poly.entity_id
_entity_poly.type
_entity_poly.pdbx_seq_one_letter_code
_entity_poly.pdbx_strand_id
1 'polypeptide(L)'
;MGKLKNPYIIVMGCTGAGKSDAAIEIAKKFNGEVINGDSQQIYKGLDIATNKVTIEEMKGVKHHLMSFLEPDVEKYNVHQFKDDCIEVMNKLWEEGKVPIICGGTNYYIEGVLFKDVIIPTNNDEVNLIRDQLRYKSNDELYELLLEIDHISANQVHRNNRARVQRAIEIALTTGTKKCEFVEKQKVNSGKLRYENVLIFNMDAKKDVLNERLDKRVLKMVERGLKEELRTLYNTYHKKFGSHGIMQSIGMKEFIPWLINETDANFEMGVSDLQVHTRQYTRKQRVRLKNKLLNCNSINSLYLVDTTEAKDFYTKNIPIILDIVDDFINYGKIQDINNQYCKLWKSEEGSQPIYDEKDINKVYYCDVCSLELHGIRNWEAHCKGKKHKHSMKKHNNKNSMESLLTQPYYHGYLPREDINKMLINVGDFLLRLSIPNPGHEISYILSVVQKERLKNQKERKLLKHFIISKTPKGKYIISRAAFDSIVELVDFYFLQKNKLSINDDIILLKPIGKKEWELDHSQIEITKKIGEGAFAEVWLSKFNDYQVNKQIPVAVKLAKLEKLTKPQIKEIMKEARLMRKFNHTNVIKCYGVAALQEPLMIVMELASKGALDKYLQTNKVEYDKKMYFCCCAASGLEHLHSLNIIHRDVAARNCLLTEDGIVKISDFGMSIEGTEYKMEPQSKAPIKYLAPETIQKKMYYRKSDVFTYGIMVWEIFNDGAEPYPEFSNVEMIRQVCLNNYRMKLPKEVPVTVRDFIFYKVWSFDPDERPSIGEVSLFLEKERGIFSGSKRNSPIAGDDKLSCSKNCQNITGKTKYGHVKTVKNLKTVKVDKK
;
A
#
# COMPACT_ATOMS: atom_id res chain seq x y z
N MET A 1 -65.23 -31.92 6.70
CA MET A 1 -63.79 -31.69 6.96
C MET A 1 -63.71 -30.83 8.20
N GLY A 2 -62.96 -31.25 9.22
CA GLY A 2 -62.84 -30.47 10.47
C GLY A 2 -62.04 -29.20 10.22
N LYS A 3 -62.38 -28.10 10.91
CA LYS A 3 -61.56 -26.88 10.92
C LYS A 3 -60.11 -27.26 11.21
N LEU A 4 -59.16 -26.65 10.49
CA LEU A 4 -57.74 -26.86 10.75
C LEU A 4 -57.44 -26.55 12.22
N LYS A 5 -56.62 -27.39 12.86
CA LYS A 5 -56.15 -27.12 14.22
C LYS A 5 -55.05 -26.07 14.17
N ASN A 6 -55.21 -24.96 14.88
CA ASN A 6 -54.20 -23.92 15.01
C ASN A 6 -53.65 -23.39 13.66
N PRO A 7 -54.52 -22.95 12.72
CA PRO A 7 -54.05 -22.35 11.47
C PRO A 7 -53.40 -20.99 11.74
N TYR A 8 -52.39 -20.63 10.96
CA TYR A 8 -51.79 -19.31 11.00
C TYR A 8 -51.29 -18.89 9.62
N ILE A 9 -51.22 -17.58 9.42
CA ILE A 9 -50.89 -16.98 8.13
C ILE A 9 -49.63 -16.14 8.29
N ILE A 10 -48.74 -16.19 7.31
CA ILE A 10 -47.54 -15.37 7.24
C ILE A 10 -47.63 -14.49 5.99
N VAL A 11 -47.58 -13.17 6.19
CA VAL A 11 -47.45 -12.19 5.11
C VAL A 11 -46.06 -11.58 5.16
N MET A 12 -45.22 -12.00 4.23
CA MET A 12 -43.81 -11.60 4.15
C MET A 12 -43.45 -11.14 2.74
N GLY A 13 -42.19 -10.78 2.53
CA GLY A 13 -41.70 -10.30 1.24
C GLY A 13 -41.05 -8.93 1.31
N CYS A 14 -40.86 -8.34 0.14
CA CYS A 14 -40.10 -7.10 -0.03
C CYS A 14 -40.74 -5.91 0.70
N THR A 15 -39.92 -5.00 1.22
CA THR A 15 -40.39 -3.70 1.68
C THR A 15 -41.05 -2.93 0.52
N GLY A 16 -42.19 -2.28 0.78
CA GLY A 16 -42.95 -1.55 -0.25
C GLY A 16 -43.89 -2.40 -1.12
N ALA A 17 -44.08 -3.69 -0.79
CA ALA A 17 -44.93 -4.61 -1.56
C ALA A 17 -46.38 -4.74 -1.04
N GLY A 18 -46.79 -3.97 -0.02
CA GLY A 18 -48.18 -3.98 0.50
C GLY A 18 -48.48 -5.00 1.61
N LYS A 19 -47.46 -5.46 2.35
CA LYS A 19 -47.60 -6.50 3.38
C LYS A 19 -48.59 -6.16 4.49
N SER A 20 -48.48 -4.97 5.07
CA SER A 20 -49.35 -4.54 6.17
C SER A 20 -50.80 -4.45 5.72
N ASP A 21 -51.06 -3.87 4.55
CA ASP A 21 -52.40 -3.76 3.97
C ASP A 21 -53.04 -5.15 3.77
N ALA A 22 -52.29 -6.10 3.21
CA ALA A 22 -52.76 -7.47 3.04
C ALA A 22 -53.05 -8.15 4.38
N ALA A 23 -52.16 -8.02 5.38
CA ALA A 23 -52.36 -8.61 6.70
C ALA A 23 -53.61 -8.05 7.40
N ILE A 24 -53.89 -6.75 7.26
CA ILE A 24 -55.05 -6.08 7.85
C ILE A 24 -56.37 -6.53 7.19
N GLU A 25 -56.42 -6.62 5.86
CA GLU A 25 -57.63 -7.09 5.19
C GLU A 25 -57.90 -8.59 5.48
N ILE A 26 -56.86 -9.43 5.60
CA ILE A 26 -57.00 -10.81 6.09
C ILE A 26 -57.58 -10.82 7.52
N ALA A 27 -56.99 -10.02 8.43
CA ALA A 27 -57.42 -9.97 9.83
C ALA A 27 -58.90 -9.58 9.97
N LYS A 28 -59.34 -8.56 9.23
CA LYS A 28 -60.74 -8.11 9.22
C LYS A 28 -61.70 -9.18 8.71
N LYS A 29 -61.32 -9.94 7.69
CA LYS A 29 -62.19 -10.94 7.06
C LYS A 29 -62.29 -12.23 7.88
N PHE A 30 -61.21 -12.64 8.55
CA PHE A 30 -61.09 -13.96 9.17
C PHE A 30 -60.96 -13.95 10.69
N ASN A 31 -61.43 -12.88 11.35
CA ASN A 31 -61.32 -12.72 12.81
C ASN A 31 -59.87 -12.94 13.31
N GLY A 32 -58.93 -12.32 12.63
CA GLY A 32 -57.51 -12.44 12.91
C GLY A 32 -56.93 -11.23 13.64
N GLU A 33 -55.74 -11.42 14.20
CA GLU A 33 -54.94 -10.33 14.76
C GLU A 33 -53.51 -10.42 14.21
N VAL A 34 -52.88 -9.25 14.02
CA VAL A 34 -51.56 -9.18 13.37
C VAL A 34 -50.47 -9.30 14.43
N ILE A 35 -49.46 -10.15 14.18
CA ILE A 35 -48.23 -10.22 14.96
C ILE A 35 -47.11 -9.62 14.11
N ASN A 36 -46.46 -8.58 14.63
CA ASN A 36 -45.37 -7.92 13.92
C ASN A 36 -44.13 -8.84 13.85
N GLY A 37 -43.58 -9.01 12.66
CA GLY A 37 -42.37 -9.79 12.38
C GLY A 37 -41.21 -8.93 11.86
N ASP A 38 -41.13 -7.66 12.26
CA ASP A 38 -40.05 -6.76 11.90
C ASP A 38 -39.21 -6.36 13.13
N SER A 39 -37.93 -6.73 13.10
CA SER A 39 -36.97 -6.51 14.19
C SER A 39 -36.76 -5.06 14.61
N GLN A 40 -37.18 -4.09 13.79
CA GLN A 40 -37.05 -2.67 14.12
C GLN A 40 -38.36 -2.06 14.62
N GLN A 41 -39.52 -2.64 14.25
CA GLN A 41 -40.83 -2.10 14.63
C GLN A 41 -41.26 -2.52 16.05
N ILE A 42 -40.52 -3.43 16.69
CA ILE A 42 -40.70 -3.81 18.09
C ILE A 42 -40.43 -2.66 19.08
N TYR A 43 -39.57 -1.71 18.70
CA TYR A 43 -39.16 -0.58 19.54
C TYR A 43 -40.16 0.57 19.50
N LYS A 44 -40.36 1.24 20.64
CA LYS A 44 -41.12 2.49 20.76
C LYS A 44 -40.42 3.65 20.06
N GLY A 45 -41.19 4.57 19.48
CA GLY A 45 -40.66 5.68 18.69
C GLY A 45 -40.02 5.22 17.38
N LEU A 46 -39.51 6.17 16.58
CA LEU A 46 -39.10 5.92 15.18
C LEU A 46 -40.23 5.34 14.31
N ASP A 47 -41.47 5.76 14.52
CA ASP A 47 -42.63 5.25 13.78
C ASP A 47 -42.55 5.59 12.29
N ILE A 48 -42.04 6.78 11.94
CA ILE A 48 -41.83 7.21 10.56
C ILE A 48 -40.65 6.47 9.95
N ALA A 49 -39.47 6.51 10.59
CA ALA A 49 -38.24 5.90 10.08
C ALA A 49 -38.36 4.37 9.90
N THR A 50 -38.99 3.68 10.85
CA THR A 50 -39.26 2.23 10.76
C THR A 50 -40.55 1.90 10.00
N ASN A 51 -41.30 2.91 9.56
CA ASN A 51 -42.56 2.80 8.81
C ASN A 51 -43.57 1.87 9.48
N LYS A 52 -43.85 2.13 10.75
CA LYS A 52 -44.93 1.46 11.45
C LYS A 52 -46.28 1.87 10.84
N VAL A 53 -47.23 0.95 10.91
CA VAL A 53 -48.61 1.22 10.52
C VAL A 53 -49.24 2.18 11.53
N THR A 54 -49.92 3.23 11.07
CA THR A 54 -50.58 4.19 11.97
C THR A 54 -51.85 3.60 12.56
N ILE A 55 -52.37 4.22 13.64
CA ILE A 55 -53.61 3.78 14.27
C ILE A 55 -54.78 3.83 13.28
N GLU A 56 -54.83 4.83 12.39
CA GLU A 56 -55.86 4.88 11.34
C GLU A 56 -55.69 3.75 10.32
N GLU A 57 -54.45 3.49 9.89
CA GLU A 57 -54.14 2.44 8.91
C GLU A 57 -54.44 1.03 9.47
N MET A 58 -54.35 0.83 10.80
CA MET A 58 -54.72 -0.43 11.46
C MET A 58 -56.20 -0.79 11.29
N LYS A 59 -57.09 0.17 11.00
CA LYS A 59 -58.53 -0.04 10.81
C LYS A 59 -59.18 -0.87 11.94
N GLY A 60 -58.74 -0.65 13.17
CA GLY A 60 -59.23 -1.37 14.36
C GLY A 60 -58.64 -2.77 14.56
N VAL A 61 -57.78 -3.27 13.66
CA VAL A 61 -57.11 -4.56 13.82
C VAL A 61 -55.99 -4.45 14.86
N LYS A 62 -56.04 -5.29 15.88
CA LYS A 62 -55.02 -5.35 16.92
C LYS A 62 -53.68 -5.87 16.38
N HIS A 63 -52.61 -5.19 16.77
CA HIS A 63 -51.24 -5.55 16.43
C HIS A 63 -50.46 -5.91 17.70
N HIS A 64 -49.82 -7.08 17.69
CA HIS A 64 -48.96 -7.58 18.76
C HIS A 64 -47.49 -7.43 18.39
N LEU A 65 -46.62 -7.39 19.41
CA LEU A 65 -45.17 -7.29 19.28
C LEU A 65 -44.70 -6.08 18.45
N MET A 66 -45.46 -4.98 18.47
CA MET A 66 -45.09 -3.71 17.83
C MET A 66 -45.04 -2.61 18.89
N SER A 67 -44.02 -1.75 18.85
CA SER A 67 -43.84 -0.63 19.78
C SER A 67 -43.96 -1.01 21.27
N PHE A 68 -43.52 -2.20 21.66
CA PHE A 68 -43.62 -2.66 23.05
C PHE A 68 -42.30 -2.53 23.81
N LEU A 69 -41.18 -2.46 23.11
CA LEU A 69 -39.84 -2.43 23.69
C LEU A 69 -39.32 -0.99 23.77
N GLU A 70 -38.74 -0.61 24.91
CA GLU A 70 -38.07 0.69 25.01
C GLU A 70 -36.83 0.75 24.10
N PRO A 71 -36.50 1.93 23.51
CA PRO A 71 -35.35 2.09 22.63
C PRO A 71 -34.02 1.59 23.23
N ASP A 72 -33.83 1.68 24.55
CA ASP A 72 -32.60 1.35 25.28
C ASP A 72 -32.43 -0.12 25.66
N VAL A 73 -33.36 -1.00 25.24
CA VAL A 73 -33.21 -2.43 25.46
C VAL A 73 -32.33 -3.08 24.39
N GLU A 74 -31.12 -3.48 24.79
CA GLU A 74 -30.15 -4.14 23.90
C GLU A 74 -30.29 -5.66 23.80
N LYS A 75 -30.90 -6.31 24.80
CA LYS A 75 -30.86 -7.78 24.96
C LYS A 75 -31.89 -8.56 24.13
N TYR A 76 -32.88 -7.88 23.55
CA TYR A 76 -33.95 -8.53 22.81
C TYR A 76 -33.43 -9.13 21.50
N ASN A 77 -33.64 -10.42 21.30
CA ASN A 77 -33.12 -11.14 20.14
C ASN A 77 -34.13 -12.15 19.59
N VAL A 78 -33.71 -12.94 18.60
CA VAL A 78 -34.59 -13.89 17.90
C VAL A 78 -35.18 -14.96 18.82
N HIS A 79 -34.52 -15.29 19.93
CA HIS A 79 -35.05 -16.25 20.92
C HIS A 79 -36.26 -15.67 21.63
N GLN A 80 -36.14 -14.46 22.21
CA GLN A 80 -37.27 -13.78 22.85
C GLN A 80 -38.41 -13.56 21.86
N PHE A 81 -38.11 -13.08 20.65
CA PHE A 81 -39.12 -12.91 19.61
C PHE A 81 -39.89 -14.19 19.32
N LYS A 82 -39.18 -15.32 19.20
CA LYS A 82 -39.80 -16.63 18.95
C LYS A 82 -40.70 -17.04 20.12
N ASP A 83 -40.24 -16.88 21.35
CA ASP A 83 -41.00 -17.26 22.55
C ASP A 83 -42.25 -16.36 22.71
N ASP A 84 -42.10 -15.04 22.64
CA ASP A 84 -43.19 -14.07 22.72
C ASP A 84 -44.22 -14.27 21.59
N CYS A 85 -43.75 -14.53 20.37
CA CYS A 85 -44.63 -14.78 19.23
C CYS A 85 -45.43 -16.07 19.41
N ILE A 86 -44.80 -17.14 19.91
CA ILE A 86 -45.50 -18.40 20.22
C ILE A 86 -46.53 -18.20 21.32
N GLU A 87 -46.21 -17.43 22.37
CA GLU A 87 -47.15 -17.09 23.45
C GLU A 87 -48.39 -16.37 22.90
N VAL A 88 -48.18 -15.35 22.07
CA VAL A 88 -49.27 -14.62 21.41
C VAL A 88 -50.07 -15.55 20.50
N MET A 89 -49.42 -16.41 19.71
CA MET A 89 -50.13 -17.37 18.84
C MET A 89 -51.02 -18.33 19.63
N ASN A 90 -50.51 -18.89 20.74
CA ASN A 90 -51.27 -19.77 21.61
C ASN A 90 -52.51 -19.06 22.19
N LYS A 91 -52.32 -17.85 22.71
CA LYS A 91 -53.42 -17.02 23.22
C LYS A 91 -54.48 -16.73 22.15
N LEU A 92 -54.05 -16.37 20.94
CA LEU A 92 -54.98 -16.08 19.84
C LEU A 92 -55.79 -17.32 19.43
N TRP A 93 -55.16 -18.49 19.38
CA TRP A 93 -55.87 -19.74 19.10
C TRP A 93 -56.87 -20.09 20.21
N GLU A 94 -56.53 -19.87 21.48
CA GLU A 94 -57.46 -20.02 22.62
C GLU A 94 -58.66 -19.08 22.54
N GLU A 95 -58.45 -17.85 22.04
CA GLU A 95 -59.51 -16.86 21.77
C GLU A 95 -60.31 -17.14 20.47
N GLY A 96 -59.97 -18.20 19.73
CA GLY A 96 -60.62 -18.54 18.45
C GLY A 96 -60.28 -17.58 17.31
N LYS A 97 -59.16 -16.87 17.40
CA LYS A 97 -58.65 -15.91 16.41
C LYS A 97 -57.54 -16.51 15.57
N VAL A 98 -57.35 -15.98 14.36
CA VAL A 98 -56.30 -16.42 13.43
C VAL A 98 -55.05 -15.54 13.62
N PRO A 99 -53.89 -16.10 14.03
CA PRO A 99 -52.63 -15.36 14.06
C PRO A 99 -52.14 -15.04 12.64
N ILE A 100 -51.82 -13.76 12.39
CA ILE A 100 -51.29 -13.28 11.11
C ILE A 100 -49.93 -12.63 11.34
N ILE A 101 -48.85 -13.35 11.06
CA ILE A 101 -47.49 -12.84 11.22
C ILE A 101 -47.14 -11.98 10.00
N CYS A 102 -46.89 -10.69 10.19
CA CYS A 102 -46.58 -9.74 9.12
C CYS A 102 -45.23 -9.07 9.35
N GLY A 103 -44.27 -9.21 8.42
CA GLY A 103 -42.96 -8.60 8.64
C GLY A 103 -41.95 -8.72 7.50
N GLY A 104 -40.89 -7.91 7.60
CA GLY A 104 -39.76 -7.93 6.67
C GLY A 104 -38.54 -8.69 7.18
N THR A 105 -38.48 -9.02 8.48
CA THR A 105 -37.33 -9.70 9.09
C THR A 105 -37.49 -11.21 8.98
N ASN A 106 -37.24 -11.75 7.78
CA ASN A 106 -37.38 -13.19 7.51
C ASN A 106 -36.64 -14.08 8.51
N TYR A 107 -35.49 -13.63 9.05
CA TYR A 107 -34.76 -14.38 10.07
C TYR A 107 -35.56 -14.62 11.36
N TYR A 108 -36.38 -13.66 11.78
CA TYR A 108 -37.23 -13.78 12.97
C TYR A 108 -38.42 -14.70 12.69
N ILE A 109 -39.05 -14.52 11.53
CA ILE A 109 -40.16 -15.36 11.07
C ILE A 109 -39.71 -16.82 10.91
N GLU A 110 -38.51 -17.07 10.38
CA GLU A 110 -37.91 -18.40 10.27
C GLU A 110 -37.77 -19.08 11.64
N GLY A 111 -37.43 -18.33 12.69
CA GLY A 111 -37.32 -18.84 14.06
C GLY A 111 -38.64 -19.38 14.62
N VAL A 112 -39.75 -18.70 14.30
CA VAL A 112 -41.11 -19.13 14.65
C VAL A 112 -41.54 -20.30 13.77
N LEU A 113 -41.31 -20.21 12.47
CA LEU A 113 -41.77 -21.15 11.45
C LEU A 113 -41.17 -22.55 11.61
N PHE A 114 -39.87 -22.64 11.86
CA PHE A 114 -39.15 -23.93 11.88
C PHE A 114 -38.71 -24.34 13.29
N LYS A 115 -38.63 -25.65 13.52
CA LYS A 115 -38.01 -26.22 14.72
C LYS A 115 -36.49 -26.17 14.59
N ASP A 116 -35.80 -25.98 15.70
CA ASP A 116 -34.35 -26.15 15.86
C ASP A 116 -33.43 -25.34 14.91
N VAL A 117 -33.95 -24.26 14.30
CA VAL A 117 -33.17 -23.38 13.38
C VAL A 117 -32.34 -22.30 14.09
N ILE A 118 -32.60 -22.06 15.37
CA ILE A 118 -31.84 -21.08 16.16
C ILE A 118 -30.87 -21.84 17.06
N ILE A 119 -29.59 -21.47 17.03
CA ILE A 119 -28.57 -22.05 17.90
C ILE A 119 -28.85 -21.59 19.35
N PRO A 120 -28.94 -22.52 20.33
CA PRO A 120 -29.13 -22.19 21.74
C PRO A 120 -28.11 -21.15 22.23
N THR A 121 -28.49 -20.27 23.14
CA THR A 121 -27.64 -19.16 23.58
C THR A 121 -27.87 -18.84 25.05
N ASN A 122 -26.85 -19.03 25.88
CA ASN A 122 -26.84 -18.51 27.25
C ASN A 122 -26.33 -17.06 27.23
N ASN A 123 -27.23 -16.09 27.42
CA ASN A 123 -26.89 -14.67 27.31
C ASN A 123 -25.84 -14.23 28.34
N ASP A 124 -25.85 -14.79 29.55
CA ASP A 124 -24.93 -14.38 30.62
C ASP A 124 -23.50 -14.84 30.33
N GLU A 125 -23.32 -16.08 29.89
CA GLU A 125 -22.02 -16.60 29.45
C GLU A 125 -21.52 -15.90 28.18
N VAL A 126 -22.42 -15.61 27.23
CA VAL A 126 -22.06 -14.84 26.02
C VAL A 126 -21.52 -13.47 26.40
N ASN A 127 -22.14 -12.76 27.35
CA ASN A 127 -21.66 -11.44 27.77
C ASN A 127 -20.27 -11.52 28.41
N LEU A 128 -20.00 -12.54 29.23
CA LEU A 128 -18.67 -12.78 29.81
C LEU A 128 -17.60 -13.00 28.72
N ILE A 129 -17.90 -13.83 27.73
CA ILE A 129 -17.01 -14.07 26.59
C ILE A 129 -16.80 -12.79 25.78
N ARG A 130 -17.85 -12.00 25.54
CA ARG A 130 -17.75 -10.73 24.81
C ARG A 130 -16.78 -9.76 25.47
N ASP A 131 -16.79 -9.70 26.80
CA ASP A 131 -15.84 -8.87 27.54
C ASP A 131 -14.39 -9.36 27.40
N GLN A 132 -14.17 -10.68 27.41
CA GLN A 132 -12.85 -11.27 27.15
C GLN A 132 -12.34 -11.01 25.72
N LEU A 133 -13.25 -10.97 24.74
CA LEU A 133 -12.93 -10.75 23.33
C LEU A 133 -12.85 -9.27 22.94
N ARG A 134 -13.26 -8.35 23.82
CA ARG A 134 -13.45 -6.92 23.53
C ARG A 134 -12.22 -6.26 22.91
N TYR A 135 -11.03 -6.56 23.44
CA TYR A 135 -9.77 -5.92 23.06
C TYR A 135 -8.99 -6.65 21.96
N LYS A 136 -9.45 -7.83 21.51
CA LYS A 136 -8.81 -8.55 20.41
C LYS A 136 -9.06 -7.84 19.08
N SER A 137 -8.01 -7.71 18.29
CA SER A 137 -8.08 -7.28 16.88
C SER A 137 -8.88 -8.28 16.02
N ASN A 138 -9.25 -7.87 14.81
CA ASN A 138 -9.97 -8.77 13.89
C ASN A 138 -9.15 -9.99 13.50
N ASP A 139 -7.82 -9.85 13.38
CA ASP A 139 -6.92 -10.97 13.09
C ASP A 139 -6.84 -11.93 14.27
N GLU A 140 -6.65 -11.42 15.49
CA GLU A 140 -6.63 -12.27 16.70
C GLU A 140 -7.95 -13.03 16.92
N LEU A 141 -9.09 -12.41 16.62
CA LEU A 141 -10.38 -13.11 16.67
C LEU A 141 -10.49 -14.18 15.58
N TYR A 142 -9.99 -13.90 14.38
CA TYR A 142 -10.07 -14.85 13.28
C TYR A 142 -9.15 -16.06 13.51
N GLU A 143 -7.93 -15.85 14.02
CA GLU A 143 -7.03 -16.93 14.42
C GLU A 143 -7.64 -17.78 15.54
N LEU A 144 -8.25 -17.15 16.55
CA LEU A 144 -8.97 -17.88 17.60
C LEU A 144 -10.13 -18.72 17.02
N LEU A 145 -10.86 -18.21 16.04
CA LEU A 145 -11.90 -18.98 15.36
C LEU A 145 -11.32 -20.11 14.50
N LEU A 146 -10.17 -19.91 13.84
CA LEU A 146 -9.50 -20.97 13.08
C LEU A 146 -9.10 -22.14 13.99
N GLU A 147 -8.58 -21.85 15.18
CA GLU A 147 -8.23 -22.86 16.19
C GLU A 147 -9.46 -23.63 16.69
N ILE A 148 -10.56 -22.93 16.98
CA ILE A 148 -11.78 -23.54 17.55
C ILE A 148 -12.63 -24.26 16.48
N ASP A 149 -12.92 -23.59 15.37
CA ASP A 149 -13.83 -24.03 14.30
C ASP A 149 -13.35 -23.52 12.92
N HIS A 150 -12.27 -24.12 12.41
CA HIS A 150 -11.72 -23.81 11.09
C HIS A 150 -12.73 -23.91 9.94
N ILE A 151 -13.77 -24.74 10.05
CA ILE A 151 -14.81 -24.85 9.03
C ILE A 151 -15.63 -23.57 9.02
N SER A 152 -16.10 -23.10 10.18
CA SER A 152 -16.82 -21.83 10.27
C SER A 152 -15.94 -20.64 9.91
N ALA A 153 -14.66 -20.64 10.30
CA ALA A 153 -13.68 -19.60 9.94
C ALA A 153 -13.60 -19.44 8.42
N ASN A 154 -13.40 -20.55 7.69
CA ASN A 154 -13.28 -20.55 6.23
C ASN A 154 -14.56 -20.11 5.49
N GLN A 155 -15.68 -19.95 6.19
CA GLN A 155 -16.97 -19.52 5.64
C GLN A 155 -17.29 -18.04 5.96
N VAL A 156 -16.44 -17.34 6.70
CA VAL A 156 -16.62 -15.93 7.10
C VAL A 156 -15.35 -15.12 6.82
N HIS A 157 -15.48 -13.92 6.29
CA HIS A 157 -14.33 -13.03 6.13
C HIS A 157 -13.83 -12.53 7.51
N ARG A 158 -12.51 -12.48 7.76
CA ARG A 158 -11.91 -12.04 9.05
C ARG A 158 -12.44 -10.70 9.57
N ASN A 159 -12.57 -9.72 8.68
CA ASN A 159 -13.12 -8.39 8.98
C ASN A 159 -14.63 -8.37 9.30
N ASN A 160 -15.36 -9.47 9.14
CA ASN A 160 -16.75 -9.58 9.60
C ASN A 160 -16.78 -9.94 11.09
N ARG A 161 -16.27 -9.02 11.92
CA ARG A 161 -16.08 -9.18 13.37
C ARG A 161 -17.30 -9.78 14.05
N ALA A 162 -18.50 -9.27 13.76
CA ALA A 162 -19.74 -9.75 14.36
C ALA A 162 -20.00 -11.24 14.10
N ARG A 163 -19.75 -11.74 12.88
CA ARG A 163 -19.95 -13.16 12.54
C ARG A 163 -18.82 -14.05 13.06
N VAL A 164 -17.58 -13.55 13.08
CA VAL A 164 -16.41 -14.25 13.64
C VAL A 164 -16.61 -14.43 15.15
N GLN A 165 -16.84 -13.32 15.85
CA GLN A 165 -17.08 -13.29 17.29
C GLN A 165 -18.29 -14.17 17.66
N ARG A 166 -19.39 -14.11 16.91
CA ARG A 166 -20.55 -14.97 17.17
C ARG A 166 -20.23 -16.47 17.04
N ALA A 167 -19.36 -16.87 16.11
CA ALA A 167 -18.96 -18.27 15.97
C ALA A 167 -18.12 -18.74 17.17
N ILE A 168 -17.23 -17.87 17.67
CA ILE A 168 -16.45 -18.11 18.89
C ILE A 168 -17.37 -18.19 20.10
N GLU A 169 -18.29 -17.23 20.26
CA GLU A 169 -19.30 -17.20 21.33
C GLU A 169 -20.10 -18.51 21.39
N ILE A 170 -20.58 -19.02 20.24
CA ILE A 170 -21.30 -20.29 20.17
C ILE A 170 -20.42 -21.44 20.64
N ALA A 171 -19.20 -21.55 20.12
CA ALA A 171 -18.32 -22.68 20.43
C ALA A 171 -17.90 -22.70 21.91
N LEU A 172 -17.61 -21.53 22.49
CA LEU A 172 -17.18 -21.42 23.88
C LEU A 172 -18.33 -21.60 24.88
N THR A 173 -19.54 -21.11 24.59
CA THR A 173 -20.70 -21.27 25.50
C THR A 173 -21.31 -22.66 25.45
N THR A 174 -21.37 -23.29 24.28
CA THR A 174 -22.07 -24.57 24.11
C THR A 174 -21.15 -25.79 24.15
N GLY A 175 -19.83 -25.58 24.08
CA GLY A 175 -18.85 -26.65 23.87
C GLY A 175 -18.96 -27.34 22.50
N THR A 176 -19.84 -26.88 21.61
CA THR A 176 -20.12 -27.45 20.30
C THR A 176 -19.82 -26.43 19.20
N LYS A 177 -19.13 -26.85 18.14
CA LYS A 177 -18.73 -25.94 17.06
C LYS A 177 -19.94 -25.41 16.30
N LYS A 178 -19.85 -24.19 15.77
CA LYS A 178 -20.94 -23.60 14.97
C LYS A 178 -21.19 -24.42 13.70
N CYS A 179 -20.16 -24.97 13.06
CA CYS A 179 -20.31 -25.80 11.87
C CYS A 179 -21.16 -27.05 12.15
N GLU A 180 -21.00 -27.67 13.31
CA GLU A 180 -21.75 -28.86 13.74
C GLU A 180 -23.23 -28.54 13.98
N PHE A 181 -23.54 -27.38 14.58
CA PHE A 181 -24.93 -26.91 14.67
C PHE A 181 -25.56 -26.70 13.29
N VAL A 182 -24.84 -26.05 12.38
CA VAL A 182 -25.34 -25.80 11.02
C VAL A 182 -25.57 -27.12 10.28
N GLU A 183 -24.71 -28.11 10.46
CA GLU A 183 -24.89 -29.44 9.89
C GLU A 183 -26.13 -30.16 10.45
N LYS A 184 -26.31 -30.17 11.78
CA LYS A 184 -27.53 -30.69 12.42
C LYS A 184 -28.78 -29.98 11.92
N GLN A 185 -28.71 -28.67 11.72
CA GLN A 185 -29.80 -27.88 11.15
C GLN A 185 -30.09 -28.22 9.70
N LYS A 186 -29.08 -28.56 8.88
CA LYS A 186 -29.29 -29.05 7.51
C LYS A 186 -30.00 -30.40 7.51
N VAL A 187 -29.61 -31.33 8.39
CA VAL A 187 -30.25 -32.64 8.52
C VAL A 187 -31.70 -32.51 8.96
N ASN A 188 -32.00 -31.57 9.87
CA ASN A 188 -33.36 -31.28 10.32
C ASN A 188 -34.06 -30.18 9.51
N SER A 189 -33.47 -29.73 8.39
CA SER A 189 -33.93 -28.53 7.71
C SER A 189 -35.36 -28.68 7.21
N GLY A 190 -36.15 -27.64 7.44
CA GLY A 190 -37.52 -27.56 6.95
C GLY A 190 -38.59 -28.19 7.84
N LYS A 191 -38.27 -28.75 9.01
CA LYS A 191 -39.33 -29.21 9.95
C LYS A 191 -40.13 -28.02 10.47
N LEU A 192 -41.39 -27.94 10.08
CA LEU A 192 -42.32 -26.90 10.54
C LEU A 192 -42.62 -27.06 12.03
N ARG A 193 -42.76 -25.94 12.73
CA ARG A 193 -43.19 -25.90 14.14
C ARG A 193 -44.65 -26.31 14.28
N TYR A 194 -45.48 -25.76 13.41
CA TYR A 194 -46.91 -26.04 13.25
C TYR A 194 -47.21 -26.31 11.78
N GLU A 195 -47.95 -27.37 11.49
CA GLU A 195 -48.17 -27.88 10.13
C GLU A 195 -49.10 -26.97 9.31
N ASN A 196 -50.09 -26.35 9.96
CA ASN A 196 -51.14 -25.57 9.30
C ASN A 196 -50.70 -24.12 9.08
N VAL A 197 -49.77 -23.93 8.14
CA VAL A 197 -49.25 -22.62 7.74
C VAL A 197 -49.60 -22.27 6.30
N LEU A 198 -50.02 -21.02 6.08
CA LEU A 198 -50.16 -20.41 4.76
C LEU A 198 -49.23 -19.19 4.65
N ILE A 199 -48.40 -19.13 3.61
CA ILE A 199 -47.38 -18.09 3.45
C ILE A 199 -47.60 -17.33 2.14
N PHE A 200 -47.73 -16.01 2.24
CA PHE A 200 -47.68 -15.10 1.11
C PHE A 200 -46.34 -14.36 1.08
N ASN A 201 -45.60 -14.55 0.00
CA ASN A 201 -44.44 -13.74 -0.33
C ASN A 201 -44.87 -12.64 -1.32
N MET A 202 -44.89 -11.39 -0.86
CA MET A 202 -45.26 -10.24 -1.68
C MET A 202 -44.03 -9.64 -2.36
N ASP A 203 -44.05 -9.54 -3.68
CA ASP A 203 -42.96 -8.99 -4.48
C ASP A 203 -43.51 -8.18 -5.67
N ALA A 204 -42.65 -7.41 -6.33
CA ALA A 204 -42.99 -6.68 -7.55
C ALA A 204 -41.76 -6.58 -8.47
N LYS A 205 -41.87 -6.02 -9.67
CA LYS A 205 -40.69 -5.79 -10.52
C LYS A 205 -39.67 -4.88 -9.81
N LYS A 206 -38.38 -5.14 -10.04
CA LYS A 206 -37.26 -4.44 -9.37
C LYS A 206 -37.37 -2.93 -9.50
N ASP A 207 -37.67 -2.43 -10.69
CA ASP A 207 -37.67 -0.99 -10.96
C ASP A 207 -38.87 -0.31 -10.30
N VAL A 208 -40.04 -0.96 -10.33
CA VAL A 208 -41.24 -0.53 -9.60
C VAL A 208 -41.01 -0.47 -8.09
N LEU A 209 -40.38 -1.50 -7.50
CA LEU A 209 -40.04 -1.45 -6.08
C LEU A 209 -39.07 -0.31 -5.77
N ASN A 210 -38.02 -0.11 -6.57
CA ASN A 210 -37.07 0.97 -6.31
C ASN A 210 -37.79 2.32 -6.32
N GLU A 211 -38.66 2.58 -7.30
CA GLU A 211 -39.44 3.82 -7.38
C GLU A 211 -40.36 4.01 -6.16
N ARG A 212 -41.06 2.95 -5.74
CA ARG A 212 -41.93 2.99 -4.55
C ARG A 212 -41.14 3.25 -3.27
N LEU A 213 -39.98 2.63 -3.12
CA LEU A 213 -39.11 2.83 -1.96
C LEU A 213 -38.57 4.26 -1.92
N ASP A 214 -38.18 4.82 -3.06
CA ASP A 214 -37.68 6.19 -3.15
C ASP A 214 -38.76 7.20 -2.80
N LYS A 215 -39.96 7.06 -3.37
CA LYS A 215 -41.15 7.87 -3.03
C LYS A 215 -41.54 7.73 -1.56
N ARG A 216 -41.42 6.53 -0.99
CA ARG A 216 -41.69 6.28 0.43
C ARG A 216 -40.73 7.04 1.33
N VAL A 217 -39.45 7.12 0.99
CA VAL A 217 -38.47 7.93 1.75
C VAL A 217 -38.83 9.41 1.68
N LEU A 218 -39.23 9.92 0.52
CA LEU A 218 -39.66 11.32 0.40
C LEU A 218 -40.89 11.61 1.28
N LYS A 219 -41.89 10.71 1.26
CA LYS A 219 -43.06 10.80 2.14
C LYS A 219 -42.70 10.73 3.63
N MET A 220 -41.64 10.00 4.02
CA MET A 220 -41.15 10.01 5.40
C MET A 220 -40.66 11.40 5.81
N VAL A 221 -39.90 12.07 4.92
CA VAL A 221 -39.42 13.44 5.16
C VAL A 221 -40.60 14.39 5.36
N GLU A 222 -41.61 14.34 4.48
CA GLU A 222 -42.83 15.16 4.58
C GLU A 222 -43.62 14.92 5.88
N ARG A 223 -43.60 13.70 6.42
CA ARG A 223 -44.29 13.32 7.67
C ARG A 223 -43.57 13.78 8.94
N GLY A 224 -42.41 14.42 8.84
CA GLY A 224 -41.65 14.89 10.01
C GLY A 224 -40.54 13.96 10.46
N LEU A 225 -39.91 13.21 9.54
CA LEU A 225 -38.74 12.36 9.84
C LEU A 225 -37.64 13.12 10.58
N LYS A 226 -37.39 14.38 10.21
CA LYS A 226 -36.36 15.24 10.82
C LYS A 226 -36.57 15.37 12.34
N GLU A 227 -37.81 15.62 12.74
CA GLU A 227 -38.16 15.88 14.13
C GLU A 227 -38.18 14.61 14.96
N GLU A 228 -38.63 13.49 14.37
CA GLU A 228 -38.59 12.17 14.99
C GLU A 228 -37.14 11.74 15.29
N LEU A 229 -36.24 11.88 14.30
CA LEU A 229 -34.84 11.51 14.45
C LEU A 229 -34.12 12.39 15.48
N ARG A 230 -34.34 13.71 15.44
CA ARG A 230 -33.75 14.64 16.42
C ARG A 230 -34.22 14.32 17.84
N THR A 231 -35.52 14.07 18.01
CA THR A 231 -36.09 13.72 19.32
C THR A 231 -35.46 12.45 19.87
N LEU A 232 -35.44 11.37 19.08
CA LEU A 232 -34.83 10.12 19.53
C LEU A 232 -33.34 10.32 19.84
N TYR A 233 -32.57 10.93 18.91
CA TYR A 233 -31.14 11.15 19.11
C TYR A 233 -30.87 11.89 20.42
N ASN A 234 -31.54 13.01 20.67
CA ASN A 234 -31.32 13.81 21.88
C ASN A 234 -31.63 13.06 23.17
N THR A 235 -32.70 12.26 23.19
CA THR A 235 -33.10 11.47 24.36
C THR A 235 -32.14 10.31 24.63
N TYR A 236 -31.64 9.69 23.58
CA TYR A 236 -31.08 8.35 23.66
C TYR A 236 -29.58 8.30 23.37
N HIS A 237 -29.01 9.11 22.46
CA HIS A 237 -27.64 8.94 21.93
C HIS A 237 -26.52 8.71 22.96
N LYS A 238 -26.61 9.33 24.15
CA LYS A 238 -25.62 9.14 25.23
C LYS A 238 -25.69 7.78 25.91
N LYS A 239 -26.85 7.13 25.86
CA LYS A 239 -27.09 5.80 26.45
C LYS A 239 -26.70 4.66 25.51
N PHE A 240 -26.53 4.92 24.20
CA PHE A 240 -26.24 3.87 23.23
C PHE A 240 -24.76 3.82 22.90
N GLY A 241 -24.19 2.63 23.04
CA GLY A 241 -23.00 2.27 22.29
C GLY A 241 -23.36 1.94 20.83
N SER A 242 -22.63 0.99 20.25
CA SER A 242 -22.81 0.54 18.87
C SER A 242 -24.01 -0.40 18.63
N HIS A 243 -25.03 -0.43 19.49
CA HIS A 243 -26.10 -1.45 19.48
C HIS A 243 -27.52 -0.87 19.42
N GLY A 244 -28.50 -1.75 19.18
CA GLY A 244 -29.93 -1.46 19.29
C GLY A 244 -30.50 -0.63 18.12
N ILE A 245 -31.54 0.15 18.44
CA ILE A 245 -32.31 0.95 17.48
C ILE A 245 -31.45 1.96 16.70
N MET A 246 -30.29 2.36 17.25
CA MET A 246 -29.33 3.26 16.61
C MET A 246 -28.71 2.67 15.33
N GLN A 247 -28.70 1.34 15.18
CA GLN A 247 -28.21 0.65 13.98
C GLN A 247 -29.29 0.45 12.90
N SER A 248 -30.52 0.89 13.16
CA SER A 248 -31.64 0.77 12.23
C SER A 248 -31.37 1.54 10.94
N ILE A 249 -31.84 0.98 9.81
CA ILE A 249 -31.94 1.72 8.55
C ILE A 249 -32.98 2.82 8.77
N GLY A 250 -32.59 4.08 8.57
CA GLY A 250 -33.39 5.26 8.89
C GLY A 250 -32.78 6.10 10.01
N MET A 251 -31.96 5.53 10.88
CA MET A 251 -31.25 6.26 11.93
C MET A 251 -29.78 6.49 11.57
N LYS A 252 -29.07 5.43 11.17
CA LYS A 252 -27.61 5.46 10.94
C LYS A 252 -27.20 6.41 9.80
N GLU A 253 -28.04 6.53 8.77
CA GLU A 253 -27.80 7.40 7.61
C GLU A 253 -27.82 8.89 7.99
N PHE A 254 -28.50 9.22 9.09
CA PHE A 254 -28.68 10.59 9.56
C PHE A 254 -27.75 10.93 10.72
N ILE A 255 -26.90 10.01 11.21
CA ILE A 255 -25.89 10.32 12.26
C ILE A 255 -25.01 11.52 11.88
N PRO A 256 -24.48 11.64 10.64
CA PRO A 256 -23.72 12.83 10.24
C PRO A 256 -24.52 14.14 10.36
N TRP A 257 -25.81 14.10 10.02
CA TRP A 257 -26.72 15.24 10.18
C TRP A 257 -27.02 15.54 11.65
N LEU A 258 -27.23 14.52 12.49
CA LEU A 258 -27.50 14.68 13.92
C LEU A 258 -26.29 15.21 14.70
N ILE A 259 -25.06 14.97 14.22
CA ILE A 259 -23.83 15.55 14.78
C ILE A 259 -23.66 17.00 14.29
N ASN A 260 -24.00 17.28 13.04
CA ASN A 260 -23.87 18.59 12.41
C ASN A 260 -25.07 18.89 11.51
N GLU A 261 -26.05 19.62 12.05
CA GLU A 261 -27.36 19.84 11.44
C GLU A 261 -27.32 20.83 10.25
N THR A 262 -26.76 20.38 9.13
CA THR A 262 -26.78 21.11 7.85
C THR A 262 -27.75 20.47 6.87
N ASP A 263 -28.35 21.27 5.98
CA ASP A 263 -29.25 20.74 4.95
C ASP A 263 -28.53 19.75 4.01
N ALA A 264 -27.27 20.02 3.68
CA ALA A 264 -26.43 19.12 2.88
C ALA A 264 -26.26 17.73 3.54
N ASN A 265 -26.04 17.68 4.86
CA ASN A 265 -25.96 16.41 5.58
C ASN A 265 -27.30 15.68 5.62
N PHE A 266 -28.41 16.42 5.75
CA PHE A 266 -29.75 15.83 5.75
C PHE A 266 -30.08 15.23 4.39
N GLU A 267 -29.84 15.96 3.30
CA GLU A 267 -30.04 15.51 1.92
C GLU A 267 -29.20 14.28 1.59
N MET A 268 -27.94 14.25 2.04
CA MET A 268 -27.08 13.07 1.92
C MET A 268 -27.66 11.87 2.68
N GLY A 269 -28.15 12.08 3.91
CA GLY A 269 -28.84 11.04 4.69
C GLY A 269 -30.09 10.49 4.00
N VAL A 270 -30.89 11.35 3.35
CA VAL A 270 -32.04 10.95 2.53
C VAL A 270 -31.62 10.07 1.35
N SER A 271 -30.58 10.47 0.62
CA SER A 271 -30.02 9.68 -0.50
C SER A 271 -29.49 8.32 -0.02
N ASP A 272 -28.76 8.30 1.09
CA ASP A 272 -28.23 7.07 1.67
C ASP A 272 -29.35 6.14 2.15
N LEU A 273 -30.41 6.69 2.75
CA LEU A 273 -31.59 5.93 3.17
C LEU A 273 -32.28 5.25 1.98
N GLN A 274 -32.43 5.95 0.84
CA GLN A 274 -32.96 5.37 -0.39
C GLN A 274 -32.07 4.20 -0.87
N VAL A 275 -30.75 4.41 -0.92
CA VAL A 275 -29.78 3.36 -1.31
C VAL A 275 -29.89 2.14 -0.41
N HIS A 276 -29.83 2.33 0.91
CA HIS A 276 -29.84 1.24 1.88
C HIS A 276 -31.18 0.50 1.91
N THR A 277 -32.31 1.19 1.72
CA THR A 277 -33.64 0.56 1.62
C THR A 277 -33.74 -0.33 0.38
N ARG A 278 -33.20 0.11 -0.78
CA ARG A 278 -33.12 -0.73 -1.99
C ARG A 278 -32.18 -1.93 -1.79
N GLN A 279 -31.05 -1.75 -1.11
CA GLN A 279 -30.14 -2.84 -0.78
C GLN A 279 -30.78 -3.87 0.17
N TYR A 280 -31.52 -3.40 1.18
CA TYR A 280 -32.25 -4.26 2.13
C TYR A 280 -33.28 -5.12 1.40
N THR A 281 -34.06 -4.53 0.50
CA THR A 281 -35.02 -5.24 -0.35
C THR A 281 -34.36 -6.32 -1.22
N ARG A 282 -33.20 -6.04 -1.81
CA ARG A 282 -32.42 -7.05 -2.56
C ARG A 282 -31.97 -8.19 -1.66
N LYS A 283 -31.52 -7.90 -0.43
CA LYS A 283 -31.13 -8.94 0.55
C LYS A 283 -32.31 -9.80 0.97
N GLN A 284 -33.50 -9.21 1.16
CA GLN A 284 -34.74 -9.95 1.44
C GLN A 284 -35.04 -10.96 0.33
N ARG A 285 -35.04 -10.52 -0.94
CA ARG A 285 -35.27 -11.41 -2.09
C ARG A 285 -34.32 -12.60 -2.14
N VAL A 286 -33.02 -12.35 -1.97
CA VAL A 286 -31.99 -13.41 -1.98
C VAL A 286 -32.23 -14.39 -0.84
N ARG A 287 -32.55 -13.89 0.37
CA ARG A 287 -32.83 -14.74 1.53
C ARG A 287 -34.06 -15.62 1.31
N LEU A 288 -35.17 -15.06 0.85
CA LEU A 288 -36.41 -15.80 0.59
C LEU A 288 -36.19 -16.91 -0.43
N LYS A 289 -35.50 -16.60 -1.54
CA LYS A 289 -35.14 -17.60 -2.56
C LYS A 289 -34.27 -18.72 -2.00
N ASN A 290 -33.26 -18.40 -1.20
CA ASN A 290 -32.32 -19.42 -0.72
C ASN A 290 -32.86 -20.27 0.44
N LYS A 291 -33.79 -19.74 1.25
CA LYS A 291 -34.24 -20.39 2.50
C LYS A 291 -35.65 -20.97 2.46
N LEU A 292 -36.61 -20.32 1.82
CA LEU A 292 -37.99 -20.79 1.78
C LEU A 292 -38.29 -21.62 0.54
N LEU A 293 -37.81 -21.18 -0.63
CA LEU A 293 -38.10 -21.86 -1.90
C LEU A 293 -37.56 -23.29 -1.97
N ASN A 294 -36.47 -23.57 -1.25
CA ASN A 294 -35.83 -24.88 -1.20
C ASN A 294 -36.37 -25.77 -0.06
N CYS A 295 -37.42 -25.34 0.65
CA CYS A 295 -37.99 -26.08 1.78
C CYS A 295 -39.19 -26.93 1.31
N ASN A 296 -38.96 -28.23 1.14
CA ASN A 296 -39.99 -29.16 0.66
C ASN A 296 -41.19 -29.32 1.61
N SER A 297 -41.06 -28.93 2.89
CA SER A 297 -42.13 -29.07 3.88
C SER A 297 -43.22 -28.00 3.77
N ILE A 298 -42.97 -26.90 3.04
CA ILE A 298 -43.95 -25.81 2.90
C ILE A 298 -44.76 -26.05 1.62
N ASN A 299 -45.97 -26.57 1.79
CA ASN A 299 -46.88 -26.83 0.66
C ASN A 299 -47.66 -25.59 0.22
N SER A 300 -47.83 -24.59 1.09
CA SER A 300 -48.68 -23.42 0.89
C SER A 300 -47.88 -22.12 0.87
N LEU A 301 -46.95 -21.99 -0.08
CA LEU A 301 -46.14 -20.78 -0.29
C LEU A 301 -46.51 -20.12 -1.62
N TYR A 302 -47.13 -18.94 -1.56
CA TYR A 302 -47.60 -18.21 -2.74
C TYR A 302 -46.78 -16.95 -2.98
N LEU A 303 -46.40 -16.70 -4.23
CA LEU A 303 -45.83 -15.44 -4.68
C LEU A 303 -46.96 -14.54 -5.16
N VAL A 304 -47.14 -13.39 -4.51
CA VAL A 304 -48.09 -12.35 -4.91
C VAL A 304 -47.33 -11.25 -5.63
N ASP A 305 -47.62 -11.05 -6.92
CA ASP A 305 -47.04 -9.98 -7.72
C ASP A 305 -47.87 -8.70 -7.57
N THR A 306 -47.28 -7.70 -6.91
CA THR A 306 -47.89 -6.39 -6.66
C THR A 306 -47.33 -5.29 -7.55
N THR A 307 -46.77 -5.63 -8.72
CA THR A 307 -46.20 -4.66 -9.67
C THR A 307 -47.21 -3.59 -10.09
N GLU A 308 -48.46 -3.96 -10.36
CA GLU A 308 -49.51 -3.02 -10.76
C GLU A 308 -50.25 -2.48 -9.53
N ALA A 309 -49.86 -1.28 -9.04
CA ALA A 309 -50.43 -0.72 -7.81
C ALA A 309 -51.96 -0.54 -7.85
N LYS A 310 -52.50 -0.22 -9.03
CA LYS A 310 -53.94 -0.09 -9.29
C LYS A 310 -54.72 -1.40 -9.10
N ASP A 311 -54.04 -2.54 -9.25
CA ASP A 311 -54.64 -3.86 -9.16
C ASP A 311 -54.57 -4.42 -7.73
N PHE A 312 -53.91 -3.71 -6.80
CA PHE A 312 -53.67 -4.22 -5.45
C PHE A 312 -54.96 -4.55 -4.70
N TYR A 313 -55.85 -3.56 -4.51
CA TYR A 313 -57.12 -3.77 -3.80
C TYR A 313 -58.19 -4.45 -4.67
N THR A 314 -58.08 -4.37 -6.00
CA THR A 314 -59.10 -4.87 -6.93
C THR A 314 -58.85 -6.29 -7.43
N LYS A 315 -57.60 -6.77 -7.38
CA LYS A 315 -57.17 -8.10 -7.84
C LYS A 315 -56.37 -8.84 -6.78
N ASN A 316 -55.26 -8.27 -6.27
CA ASN A 316 -54.38 -9.00 -5.34
C ASN A 316 -55.09 -9.34 -4.01
N ILE A 317 -55.75 -8.38 -3.36
CA ILE A 317 -56.44 -8.59 -2.08
C ILE A 317 -57.56 -9.63 -2.22
N PRO A 318 -58.50 -9.55 -3.18
CA PRO A 318 -59.51 -10.59 -3.39
C PRO A 318 -58.90 -12.00 -3.53
N ILE A 319 -57.86 -12.15 -4.37
CA ILE A 319 -57.18 -13.44 -4.56
C ILE A 319 -56.56 -13.96 -3.25
N ILE A 320 -55.92 -13.08 -2.47
CA ILE A 320 -55.37 -13.45 -1.15
C ILE A 320 -56.49 -13.92 -0.22
N LEU A 321 -57.60 -13.20 -0.15
CA LEU A 321 -58.73 -13.55 0.73
C LEU A 321 -59.36 -14.88 0.31
N ASP A 322 -59.53 -15.14 -0.98
CA ASP A 322 -60.06 -16.41 -1.48
C ASP A 322 -59.14 -17.59 -1.10
N ILE A 323 -57.83 -17.44 -1.27
CA ILE A 323 -56.83 -18.45 -0.85
C ILE A 323 -56.90 -18.71 0.66
N VAL A 324 -57.05 -17.66 1.46
CA VAL A 324 -57.17 -17.78 2.92
C VAL A 324 -58.46 -18.47 3.32
N ASP A 325 -59.59 -18.14 2.66
CA ASP A 325 -60.89 -18.78 2.90
C ASP A 325 -60.79 -20.29 2.64
N ASP A 326 -60.23 -20.64 1.48
CA ASP A 326 -60.00 -22.04 1.10
C ASP A 326 -59.14 -22.78 2.12
N PHE A 327 -58.04 -22.16 2.54
CA PHE A 327 -57.11 -22.72 3.51
C PHE A 327 -57.77 -22.95 4.87
N ILE A 328 -58.47 -21.94 5.41
CA ILE A 328 -59.09 -22.01 6.74
C ILE A 328 -60.28 -22.99 6.76
N ASN A 329 -61.12 -22.97 5.71
CA ASN A 329 -62.38 -23.72 5.69
C ASN A 329 -62.24 -25.15 5.17
N TYR A 330 -61.36 -25.39 4.18
CA TYR A 330 -61.24 -26.69 3.51
C TYR A 330 -59.90 -27.38 3.74
N GLY A 331 -58.88 -26.66 4.24
CA GLY A 331 -57.53 -27.19 4.39
C GLY A 331 -56.86 -27.52 3.05
N LYS A 332 -57.46 -27.11 1.93
CA LYS A 332 -56.99 -27.29 0.56
C LYS A 332 -57.26 -26.01 -0.19
N ILE A 333 -56.28 -25.58 -0.98
CA ILE A 333 -56.36 -24.35 -1.77
C ILE A 333 -56.57 -24.76 -3.22
N GLN A 334 -57.52 -24.13 -3.91
CA GLN A 334 -57.64 -24.34 -5.36
C GLN A 334 -56.37 -23.87 -6.07
N ASP A 335 -55.91 -24.60 -7.08
CA ASP A 335 -54.71 -24.26 -7.83
C ASP A 335 -54.85 -22.87 -8.48
N ILE A 336 -54.29 -21.86 -7.84
CA ILE A 336 -54.22 -20.49 -8.35
C ILE A 336 -52.85 -20.27 -8.95
N ASN A 337 -52.82 -20.12 -10.27
CA ASN A 337 -51.64 -19.80 -11.03
C ASN A 337 -52.00 -18.77 -12.12
N ASN A 338 -51.88 -17.49 -11.77
CA ASN A 338 -52.13 -16.38 -12.68
C ASN A 338 -51.06 -15.29 -12.52
N GLN A 339 -51.21 -14.17 -13.23
CA GLN A 339 -50.22 -13.07 -13.21
C GLN A 339 -50.09 -12.35 -11.86
N TYR A 340 -51.10 -12.46 -10.98
CA TYR A 340 -51.15 -11.76 -9.68
C TYR A 340 -50.72 -12.65 -8.52
N CYS A 341 -50.97 -13.95 -8.60
CA CYS A 341 -50.63 -14.91 -7.58
C CYS A 341 -50.34 -16.27 -8.19
N LYS A 342 -49.26 -16.92 -7.72
CA LYS A 342 -48.90 -18.28 -8.11
C LYS A 342 -48.23 -19.02 -6.96
N LEU A 343 -48.37 -20.34 -6.94
CA LEU A 343 -47.60 -21.19 -6.05
C LEU A 343 -46.09 -21.03 -6.35
N TRP A 344 -45.31 -20.68 -5.33
CA TRP A 344 -43.90 -20.36 -5.48
C TRP A 344 -43.05 -21.62 -5.25
N LYS A 345 -42.75 -22.29 -6.36
CA LYS A 345 -41.84 -23.45 -6.40
C LYS A 345 -40.52 -23.07 -7.06
N SER A 346 -39.45 -23.79 -6.73
CA SER A 346 -38.18 -23.67 -7.44
C SER A 346 -38.39 -24.01 -8.92
N GLU A 347 -37.81 -23.23 -9.83
CA GLU A 347 -37.77 -23.60 -11.25
C GLU A 347 -36.82 -24.80 -11.39
N GLU A 348 -37.28 -25.88 -12.04
CA GLU A 348 -36.41 -26.99 -12.41
C GLU A 348 -35.23 -26.44 -13.24
N GLY A 349 -34.02 -26.52 -12.67
CA GLY A 349 -32.79 -26.07 -13.33
C GLY A 349 -32.09 -24.85 -12.72
N SER A 350 -32.67 -24.16 -11.72
CA SER A 350 -31.95 -23.12 -10.98
C SER A 350 -31.09 -23.71 -9.85
N GLN A 351 -30.22 -24.68 -10.15
CA GLN A 351 -29.18 -25.05 -9.20
C GLN A 351 -28.17 -23.90 -9.09
N PRO A 352 -27.66 -23.58 -7.88
CA PRO A 352 -26.54 -22.67 -7.79
C PRO A 352 -25.40 -23.25 -8.63
N ILE A 353 -24.85 -22.44 -9.55
CA ILE A 353 -23.75 -22.81 -10.46
C ILE A 353 -22.50 -23.31 -9.69
N TYR A 354 -22.46 -23.09 -8.38
CA TYR A 354 -21.36 -23.40 -7.48
C TYR A 354 -21.85 -24.26 -6.32
N ASP A 355 -21.00 -25.19 -5.86
CA ASP A 355 -21.22 -25.97 -4.63
C ASP A 355 -21.47 -25.00 -3.45
N GLU A 356 -22.45 -25.29 -2.60
CA GLU A 356 -22.73 -24.52 -1.38
C GLU A 356 -21.46 -24.26 -0.55
N LYS A 357 -20.51 -25.21 -0.55
CA LYS A 357 -19.23 -25.10 0.16
C LYS A 357 -18.36 -23.97 -0.38
N ASP A 358 -18.45 -23.68 -1.67
CA ASP A 358 -17.62 -22.68 -2.36
C ASP A 358 -18.25 -21.28 -2.38
N ILE A 359 -19.56 -21.17 -2.13
CA ILE A 359 -20.30 -19.89 -2.14
C ILE A 359 -19.80 -18.94 -1.06
N ASN A 360 -19.42 -19.45 0.12
CA ASN A 360 -18.91 -18.63 1.22
C ASN A 360 -17.43 -18.90 1.55
N LYS A 361 -16.72 -19.71 0.75
CA LYS A 361 -15.30 -19.98 0.97
C LYS A 361 -14.47 -18.71 0.78
N VAL A 362 -13.50 -18.47 1.66
CA VAL A 362 -12.52 -17.38 1.49
C VAL A 362 -11.40 -17.84 0.55
N TYR A 363 -11.09 -17.02 -0.45
CA TYR A 363 -10.01 -17.19 -1.42
C TYR A 363 -8.98 -16.07 -1.24
N TYR A 364 -7.69 -16.38 -1.30
CA TYR A 364 -6.61 -15.40 -1.23
C TYR A 364 -5.90 -15.25 -2.57
N CYS A 365 -5.71 -14.01 -3.02
CA CYS A 365 -4.94 -13.70 -4.21
C CYS A 365 -3.56 -13.18 -3.81
N ASP A 366 -2.52 -14.01 -3.95
CA ASP A 366 -1.12 -13.62 -3.65
C ASP A 366 -0.67 -12.42 -4.49
N VAL A 367 -1.11 -12.34 -5.75
CA VAL A 367 -0.71 -11.30 -6.71
C VAL A 367 -1.25 -9.91 -6.34
N CYS A 368 -2.42 -9.86 -5.71
CA CYS A 368 -3.08 -8.63 -5.29
C CYS A 368 -3.09 -8.42 -3.78
N SER A 369 -2.56 -9.39 -3.01
CA SER A 369 -2.65 -9.47 -1.55
C SER A 369 -4.07 -9.21 -1.04
N LEU A 370 -5.06 -9.89 -1.65
CA LEU A 370 -6.49 -9.63 -1.42
C LEU A 370 -7.23 -10.92 -1.03
N GLU A 371 -7.97 -10.87 0.10
CA GLU A 371 -8.95 -11.89 0.48
C GLU A 371 -10.32 -11.61 -0.16
N LEU A 372 -10.93 -12.65 -0.74
CA LEU A 372 -12.19 -12.59 -1.46
C LEU A 372 -13.13 -13.67 -0.93
N HIS A 373 -14.36 -13.29 -0.60
CA HIS A 373 -15.36 -14.21 -0.06
C HIS A 373 -16.27 -14.73 -1.18
N GLY A 374 -16.29 -16.04 -1.37
CA GLY A 374 -17.10 -16.76 -2.35
C GLY A 374 -16.47 -16.88 -3.74
N ILE A 375 -16.64 -18.06 -4.35
CA ILE A 375 -16.07 -18.41 -5.65
C ILE A 375 -16.45 -17.44 -6.78
N ARG A 376 -17.68 -16.89 -6.77
CA ARG A 376 -18.10 -15.90 -7.76
C ARG A 376 -17.24 -14.62 -7.71
N ASN A 377 -16.91 -14.16 -6.50
CA ASN A 377 -16.08 -12.97 -6.33
C ASN A 377 -14.62 -13.26 -6.66
N TRP A 378 -14.14 -14.45 -6.31
CA TRP A 378 -12.82 -14.95 -6.72
C TRP A 378 -12.66 -14.95 -8.24
N GLU A 379 -13.58 -15.57 -8.97
CA GLU A 379 -13.53 -15.60 -10.43
C GLU A 379 -13.63 -14.21 -11.07
N ALA A 380 -14.53 -13.37 -10.55
CA ALA A 380 -14.67 -11.99 -11.03
C ALA A 380 -13.39 -11.18 -10.80
N HIS A 381 -12.72 -11.38 -9.66
CA HIS A 381 -11.42 -10.78 -9.37
C HIS A 381 -10.35 -11.25 -10.36
N CYS A 382 -10.18 -12.56 -10.55
CA CYS A 382 -9.17 -13.13 -11.45
C CYS A 382 -9.38 -12.68 -12.91
N LYS A 383 -10.63 -12.48 -13.34
CA LYS A 383 -10.98 -11.96 -14.68
C LYS A 383 -10.84 -10.43 -14.79
N GLY A 384 -10.77 -9.72 -13.65
CA GLY A 384 -10.79 -8.26 -13.55
C GLY A 384 -9.54 -7.55 -14.07
N LYS A 385 -9.72 -6.30 -14.53
CA LYS A 385 -8.62 -5.46 -15.07
C LYS A 385 -7.50 -5.21 -14.05
N LYS A 386 -7.86 -5.00 -12.77
CA LYS A 386 -6.89 -4.77 -11.68
C LYS A 386 -5.96 -5.98 -11.49
N HIS A 387 -6.52 -7.19 -11.39
CA HIS A 387 -5.74 -8.41 -11.25
C HIS A 387 -4.79 -8.64 -12.43
N LYS A 388 -5.28 -8.46 -13.67
CA LYS A 388 -4.44 -8.56 -14.88
C LYS A 388 -3.27 -7.56 -14.90
N HIS A 389 -3.48 -6.35 -14.39
CA HIS A 389 -2.42 -5.35 -14.26
C HIS A 389 -1.39 -5.73 -13.17
N SER A 390 -1.86 -6.16 -12.00
CA SER A 390 -0.98 -6.65 -10.92
C SER A 390 -0.19 -7.89 -11.35
N MET A 391 -0.80 -8.83 -12.08
CA MET A 391 -0.12 -9.99 -12.69
C MET A 391 1.03 -9.57 -13.61
N LYS A 392 0.81 -8.57 -14.48
CA LYS A 392 1.88 -8.04 -15.35
C LYS A 392 3.04 -7.46 -14.54
N LYS A 393 2.75 -6.71 -13.47
CA LYS A 393 3.78 -6.18 -12.55
C LYS A 393 4.51 -7.32 -11.81
N HIS A 394 3.77 -8.30 -11.30
CA HIS A 394 4.32 -9.44 -10.55
C HIS A 394 5.24 -10.30 -11.43
N ASN A 395 4.85 -10.59 -12.67
CA ASN A 395 5.70 -11.32 -13.62
C ASN A 395 6.97 -10.55 -13.98
N ASN A 396 6.87 -9.23 -14.17
CA ASN A 396 8.05 -8.39 -14.37
C ASN A 396 8.97 -8.41 -13.14
N LYS A 397 8.41 -8.39 -11.92
CA LYS A 397 9.18 -8.41 -10.67
C LYS A 397 10.01 -9.69 -10.51
N ASN A 398 9.41 -10.86 -10.73
CA ASN A 398 10.13 -12.15 -10.69
C ASN A 398 11.27 -12.22 -11.71
N SER A 399 11.08 -11.66 -12.91
CA SER A 399 12.14 -11.60 -13.92
C SER A 399 13.31 -10.68 -13.52
N MET A 400 13.01 -9.60 -12.80
CA MET A 400 14.01 -8.63 -12.33
C MET A 400 14.79 -9.17 -11.14
N GLU A 401 14.13 -9.83 -10.18
CA GLU A 401 14.78 -10.47 -9.04
C GLU A 401 15.82 -11.52 -9.49
N SER A 402 15.47 -12.35 -10.48
CA SER A 402 16.43 -13.29 -11.07
C SER A 402 17.61 -12.58 -11.73
N LEU A 403 17.38 -11.44 -12.39
CA LEU A 403 18.43 -10.67 -13.05
C LEU A 403 19.38 -9.96 -12.06
N LEU A 404 18.85 -9.41 -10.96
CA LEU A 404 19.63 -8.70 -9.94
C LEU A 404 20.70 -9.58 -9.29
N THR A 405 20.42 -10.89 -9.20
CA THR A 405 21.37 -11.90 -8.67
C THR A 405 22.47 -12.28 -9.64
N GLN A 406 22.39 -11.91 -10.93
CA GLN A 406 23.39 -12.29 -11.91
C GLN A 406 24.68 -11.48 -11.73
N PRO A 407 25.86 -12.13 -11.70
CA PRO A 407 27.13 -11.44 -11.46
C PRO A 407 27.49 -10.47 -12.59
N TYR A 408 27.03 -10.77 -13.82
CA TYR A 408 27.26 -9.95 -15.00
C TYR A 408 26.28 -8.79 -15.18
N TYR A 409 25.34 -8.58 -14.25
CA TYR A 409 24.40 -7.46 -14.32
C TYR A 409 24.92 -6.26 -13.49
N HIS A 410 25.11 -5.14 -14.17
CA HIS A 410 25.76 -3.92 -13.66
C HIS A 410 24.84 -2.69 -13.65
N GLY A 411 23.54 -2.87 -13.92
CA GLY A 411 22.53 -1.81 -13.89
C GLY A 411 22.93 -0.55 -14.66
N TYR A 412 22.93 0.61 -14.01
CA TYR A 412 23.13 1.94 -14.60
C TYR A 412 24.59 2.34 -14.81
N LEU A 413 25.56 1.41 -14.73
CA LEU A 413 26.96 1.73 -14.96
C LEU A 413 27.18 2.34 -16.36
N PRO A 414 27.77 3.55 -16.46
CA PRO A 414 27.97 4.22 -17.73
C PRO A 414 29.20 3.65 -18.47
N ARG A 415 29.38 4.03 -19.74
CA ARG A 415 30.41 3.45 -20.62
C ARG A 415 31.83 3.66 -20.07
N GLU A 416 32.06 4.79 -19.42
CA GLU A 416 33.34 5.22 -18.87
C GLU A 416 33.86 4.26 -17.78
N ASP A 417 32.96 3.64 -16.99
CA ASP A 417 33.34 2.68 -15.96
C ASP A 417 33.59 1.28 -16.55
N ILE A 418 32.73 0.81 -17.46
CA ILE A 418 32.85 -0.54 -18.03
C ILE A 418 34.05 -0.69 -18.98
N ASN A 419 34.52 0.40 -19.59
CA ASN A 419 35.71 0.39 -20.45
C ASN A 419 36.96 -0.09 -19.72
N LYS A 420 37.04 0.10 -18.40
CA LYS A 420 38.13 -0.38 -17.55
C LYS A 420 37.92 -1.80 -17.04
N MET A 421 36.70 -2.33 -17.16
CA MET A 421 36.30 -3.64 -16.64
C MET A 421 36.35 -4.73 -17.71
N LEU A 422 36.05 -4.39 -18.96
CA LEU A 422 35.99 -5.28 -20.11
C LEU A 422 37.34 -5.25 -20.86
N ILE A 423 38.19 -6.24 -20.61
CA ILE A 423 39.61 -6.20 -21.02
C ILE A 423 39.93 -7.20 -22.14
N ASN A 424 39.43 -8.43 -22.05
CA ASN A 424 39.75 -9.53 -22.96
C ASN A 424 38.62 -9.78 -23.95
N VAL A 425 38.97 -10.29 -25.13
CA VAL A 425 37.97 -10.66 -26.15
C VAL A 425 37.01 -11.68 -25.55
N GLY A 426 35.71 -11.46 -25.70
CA GLY A 426 34.65 -12.28 -25.12
C GLY A 426 34.31 -11.96 -23.67
N ASP A 427 35.03 -11.04 -23.01
CA ASP A 427 34.56 -10.45 -21.75
C ASP A 427 33.25 -9.71 -22.03
N PHE A 428 32.25 -9.95 -21.19
CA PHE A 428 30.95 -9.32 -21.37
C PHE A 428 30.30 -8.95 -20.04
N LEU A 429 29.36 -8.01 -20.13
CA LEU A 429 28.44 -7.67 -19.06
C LEU A 429 27.13 -7.12 -19.61
N LEU A 430 26.11 -7.11 -18.76
CA LEU A 430 24.81 -6.57 -19.02
C LEU A 430 24.60 -5.30 -18.19
N ARG A 431 24.06 -4.26 -18.81
CA ARG A 431 23.72 -2.99 -18.16
C ARG A 431 22.45 -2.40 -18.75
N LEU A 432 21.92 -1.35 -18.16
CA LEU A 432 20.83 -0.56 -18.68
C LEU A 432 21.37 0.56 -19.58
N SER A 433 20.57 0.97 -20.57
CA SER A 433 20.77 2.21 -21.31
C SER A 433 20.49 3.39 -20.40
N ILE A 434 21.25 4.48 -20.56
CA ILE A 434 20.91 5.71 -19.85
C ILE A 434 19.56 6.24 -20.41
N PRO A 435 18.55 6.53 -19.56
CA PRO A 435 17.26 7.05 -20.01
C PRO A 435 17.43 8.32 -20.84
N ASN A 436 16.93 8.28 -22.07
CA ASN A 436 16.74 9.49 -22.87
C ASN A 436 15.24 9.82 -22.87
N PRO A 437 14.86 11.11 -22.75
CA PRO A 437 13.46 11.51 -22.90
C PRO A 437 12.84 10.90 -24.17
N GLY A 438 11.66 10.29 -24.03
CA GLY A 438 10.92 9.64 -25.12
C GLY A 438 11.39 8.23 -25.52
N HIS A 439 12.45 7.68 -24.91
CA HIS A 439 12.93 6.33 -25.22
C HIS A 439 12.83 5.43 -23.98
N GLU A 440 12.36 4.20 -24.16
CA GLU A 440 12.34 3.21 -23.08
C GLU A 440 13.76 2.79 -22.69
N ILE A 441 13.98 2.56 -21.39
CA ILE A 441 15.22 2.00 -20.87
C ILE A 441 15.36 0.59 -21.45
N SER A 442 16.44 0.37 -22.21
CA SER A 442 16.75 -0.91 -22.83
C SER A 442 17.91 -1.58 -22.10
N TYR A 443 17.91 -2.92 -22.08
CA TYR A 443 19.08 -3.66 -21.62
C TYR A 443 20.13 -3.69 -22.73
N ILE A 444 21.40 -3.53 -22.37
CA ILE A 444 22.53 -3.51 -23.28
C ILE A 444 23.54 -4.57 -22.84
N LEU A 445 23.74 -5.56 -23.70
CA LEU A 445 24.82 -6.53 -23.57
C LEU A 445 26.07 -5.94 -24.22
N SER A 446 27.07 -5.63 -23.39
CA SER A 446 28.35 -5.08 -23.84
C SER A 446 29.39 -6.20 -23.85
N VAL A 447 30.12 -6.36 -24.95
CA VAL A 447 31.10 -7.42 -25.15
C VAL A 447 32.33 -6.89 -25.87
N VAL A 448 33.52 -7.33 -25.45
CA VAL A 448 34.75 -7.05 -26.18
C VAL A 448 34.85 -7.99 -27.35
N GLN A 449 34.94 -7.44 -28.55
CA GLN A 449 35.23 -8.21 -29.75
C GLN A 449 36.62 -7.89 -30.28
N LYS A 450 37.08 -8.76 -31.17
CA LYS A 450 38.28 -8.57 -31.94
C LYS A 450 37.91 -7.92 -33.27
N GLU A 451 38.49 -6.76 -33.56
CA GLU A 451 38.37 -6.10 -34.85
C GLU A 451 39.68 -6.31 -35.63
N ARG A 452 39.58 -6.85 -36.84
CA ARG A 452 40.71 -6.92 -37.78
C ARG A 452 40.80 -5.59 -38.52
N LEU A 453 41.89 -4.86 -38.30
CA LEU A 453 42.19 -3.66 -39.07
C LEU A 453 42.71 -4.06 -40.45
N LYS A 454 42.61 -3.14 -41.43
CA LYS A 454 43.13 -3.33 -42.80
C LYS A 454 44.59 -3.80 -42.84
N ASN A 455 45.37 -3.42 -41.83
CA ASN A 455 46.81 -3.68 -41.74
C ASN A 455 47.13 -5.04 -41.06
N GLN A 456 46.17 -5.96 -40.98
CA GLN A 456 46.24 -7.22 -40.21
C GLN A 456 46.51 -7.06 -38.70
N LYS A 457 46.63 -5.84 -38.19
CA LYS A 457 46.67 -5.56 -36.75
C LYS A 457 45.30 -5.78 -36.13
N GLU A 458 45.31 -6.25 -34.90
CA GLU A 458 44.08 -6.61 -34.18
C GLU A 458 43.86 -5.59 -33.08
N ARG A 459 42.66 -5.00 -33.06
CA ARG A 459 42.24 -4.07 -32.01
C ARG A 459 41.08 -4.68 -31.24
N LYS A 460 41.08 -4.47 -29.92
CA LYS A 460 39.92 -4.78 -29.09
C LYS A 460 38.90 -3.64 -29.22
N LEU A 461 37.68 -3.97 -29.61
CA LEU A 461 36.58 -3.02 -29.74
C LEU A 461 35.44 -3.44 -28.82
N LEU A 462 34.88 -2.48 -28.09
CA LEU A 462 33.69 -2.74 -27.28
C LEU A 462 32.44 -2.62 -28.15
N LYS A 463 31.70 -3.73 -28.31
CA LYS A 463 30.42 -3.76 -29.02
C LYS A 463 29.26 -3.76 -28.02
N HIS A 464 28.17 -3.11 -28.39
CA HIS A 464 26.98 -2.98 -27.55
C HIS A 464 25.74 -3.47 -28.30
N PHE A 465 25.10 -4.51 -27.78
CA PHE A 465 23.85 -5.06 -28.32
C PHE A 465 22.68 -4.61 -27.46
N ILE A 466 21.72 -3.90 -28.07
CA ILE A 466 20.48 -3.54 -27.41
C ILE A 466 19.55 -4.77 -27.42
N ILE A 467 19.10 -5.21 -26.24
CA ILE A 467 18.11 -6.26 -26.10
C ILE A 467 16.73 -5.62 -26.25
N SER A 468 16.03 -5.99 -27.32
CA SER A 468 14.68 -5.50 -27.61
C SER A 468 13.63 -6.50 -27.14
N LYS A 469 12.36 -6.09 -27.14
CA LYS A 469 11.21 -6.98 -26.90
C LYS A 469 10.46 -7.21 -28.21
N THR A 470 10.13 -8.47 -28.48
CA THR A 470 9.21 -8.85 -29.56
C THR A 470 7.79 -8.34 -29.26
N PRO A 471 6.87 -8.30 -30.27
CA PRO A 471 5.46 -7.96 -30.02
C PRO A 471 4.75 -8.86 -28.99
N LYS A 472 5.27 -10.07 -28.77
CA LYS A 472 4.78 -11.01 -27.73
C LYS A 472 5.39 -10.78 -26.35
N GLY A 473 6.26 -9.78 -26.18
CA GLY A 473 6.92 -9.42 -24.92
C GLY A 473 8.22 -10.18 -24.60
N LYS A 474 8.65 -11.12 -25.45
CA LYS A 474 9.89 -11.88 -25.28
C LYS A 474 11.14 -11.05 -25.62
N TYR A 475 12.24 -11.24 -24.89
CA TYR A 475 13.51 -10.55 -25.09
C TYR A 475 14.30 -11.14 -26.26
N ILE A 476 14.92 -10.31 -27.11
CA ILE A 476 15.66 -10.73 -28.31
C ILE A 476 16.85 -9.79 -28.60
N ILE A 477 17.96 -10.36 -29.10
CA ILE A 477 19.10 -9.60 -29.68
C ILE A 477 19.10 -9.73 -31.21
N SER A 478 19.13 -10.96 -31.73
CA SER A 478 19.20 -11.20 -33.18
C SER A 478 18.16 -12.21 -33.67
N ARG A 479 18.27 -13.48 -33.27
CA ARG A 479 17.45 -14.58 -33.86
C ARG A 479 16.50 -15.27 -32.90
N ALA A 480 16.91 -15.44 -31.64
CA ALA A 480 16.18 -16.21 -30.65
C ALA A 480 15.56 -15.29 -29.59
N ALA A 481 14.30 -15.56 -29.23
CA ALA A 481 13.53 -14.79 -28.26
C ALA A 481 13.19 -15.61 -27.01
N PHE A 482 13.42 -15.05 -25.83
CA PHE A 482 13.31 -15.73 -24.53
C PHE A 482 12.35 -15.01 -23.59
N ASP A 483 11.83 -15.71 -22.59
CA ASP A 483 10.86 -15.15 -21.65
C ASP A 483 11.54 -14.29 -20.57
N SER A 484 12.83 -14.52 -20.31
CA SER A 484 13.65 -13.67 -19.45
C SER A 484 14.99 -13.27 -20.08
N ILE A 485 15.61 -12.22 -19.55
CA ILE A 485 16.95 -11.79 -19.98
C ILE A 485 18.02 -12.80 -19.55
N VAL A 486 17.82 -13.46 -18.40
CA VAL A 486 18.72 -14.50 -17.92
C VAL A 486 18.77 -15.66 -18.91
N GLU A 487 17.60 -16.17 -19.34
CA GLU A 487 17.52 -17.20 -20.38
C GLU A 487 18.18 -16.77 -21.70
N LEU A 488 17.99 -15.51 -22.10
CA LEU A 488 18.62 -14.97 -23.30
C LEU A 488 20.15 -14.96 -23.19
N VAL A 489 20.69 -14.48 -22.06
CA VAL A 489 22.14 -14.45 -21.85
C VAL A 489 22.70 -15.86 -21.74
N ASP A 490 22.04 -16.76 -21.02
CA ASP A 490 22.41 -18.17 -20.90
C ASP A 490 22.44 -18.87 -22.27
N PHE A 491 21.50 -18.56 -23.16
CA PHE A 491 21.50 -19.08 -24.52
C PHE A 491 22.75 -18.66 -25.32
N TYR A 492 23.20 -17.40 -25.22
CA TYR A 492 24.41 -16.97 -25.94
C TYR A 492 25.70 -17.39 -25.22
N PHE A 493 25.70 -17.42 -23.89
CA PHE A 493 26.88 -17.70 -23.08
C PHE A 493 27.10 -19.19 -22.85
N LEU A 494 26.15 -19.89 -22.23
CA LEU A 494 26.32 -21.30 -21.85
C LEU A 494 26.36 -22.21 -23.08
N GLN A 495 25.57 -21.90 -24.12
CA GLN A 495 25.55 -22.68 -25.36
C GLN A 495 26.56 -22.17 -26.40
N LYS A 496 27.30 -21.08 -26.11
CA LYS A 496 28.30 -20.45 -26.99
C LYS A 496 27.76 -20.07 -28.37
N ASN A 497 26.48 -19.68 -28.44
CA ASN A 497 25.86 -19.23 -29.68
C ASN A 497 26.41 -17.85 -30.11
N LYS A 498 26.55 -17.64 -31.43
CA LYS A 498 26.98 -16.35 -31.98
C LYS A 498 25.90 -15.28 -31.79
N LEU A 499 26.28 -14.08 -31.35
CA LEU A 499 25.37 -12.95 -31.15
C LEU A 499 24.86 -12.36 -32.47
N SER A 500 25.67 -12.41 -33.53
CA SER A 500 25.39 -11.84 -34.86
C SER A 500 25.58 -12.90 -35.94
N ILE A 501 24.95 -12.69 -37.11
CA ILE A 501 25.17 -13.54 -38.29
C ILE A 501 26.53 -13.24 -38.93
N ASN A 502 26.88 -11.96 -38.97
CA ASN A 502 28.00 -11.46 -39.75
C ASN A 502 29.31 -11.39 -38.96
N ASP A 503 29.24 -11.53 -37.63
CA ASP A 503 30.40 -11.42 -36.76
C ASP A 503 30.49 -12.63 -35.83
N ASP A 504 31.71 -13.16 -35.67
CA ASP A 504 32.04 -14.27 -34.78
C ASP A 504 32.13 -13.83 -33.31
N ILE A 505 31.08 -13.17 -32.82
CA ILE A 505 31.02 -12.63 -31.46
C ILE A 505 30.35 -13.67 -30.56
N ILE A 506 31.14 -14.21 -29.64
CA ILE A 506 30.73 -15.21 -28.66
C ILE A 506 31.02 -14.65 -27.26
N LEU A 507 30.11 -14.90 -26.33
CA LEU A 507 30.28 -14.58 -24.93
C LEU A 507 31.20 -15.61 -24.27
N LEU A 508 32.32 -15.18 -23.68
CA LEU A 508 33.31 -16.10 -23.09
C LEU A 508 33.43 -15.95 -21.58
N LYS A 509 33.41 -14.73 -21.05
CA LYS A 509 33.59 -14.49 -19.61
C LYS A 509 32.62 -13.42 -19.10
N PRO A 510 31.68 -13.77 -18.20
CA PRO A 510 30.88 -12.78 -17.51
C PRO A 510 31.80 -12.00 -16.56
N ILE A 511 31.84 -10.68 -16.70
CA ILE A 511 32.54 -9.81 -15.75
C ILE A 511 31.63 -9.60 -14.55
N GLY A 512 32.12 -9.95 -13.36
CA GLY A 512 31.39 -9.77 -12.10
C GLY A 512 31.42 -8.31 -11.60
N LYS A 513 30.43 -7.97 -10.75
CA LYS A 513 30.40 -6.76 -9.92
C LYS A 513 31.72 -6.57 -9.14
N LYS A 514 32.19 -5.33 -9.02
CA LYS A 514 33.35 -4.95 -8.18
C LYS A 514 32.92 -4.76 -6.72
N GLU A 515 33.89 -4.74 -5.80
CA GLU A 515 33.63 -4.59 -4.35
C GLU A 515 32.88 -3.30 -3.99
N TRP A 516 33.09 -2.21 -4.74
CA TRP A 516 32.39 -0.95 -4.56
C TRP A 516 30.99 -0.92 -5.19
N GLU A 517 30.60 -1.93 -5.98
CA GLU A 517 29.26 -2.05 -6.56
C GLU A 517 28.33 -2.75 -5.56
N LEU A 518 27.61 -1.96 -4.77
CA LEU A 518 26.76 -2.45 -3.69
C LEU A 518 25.39 -2.89 -4.22
N ASP A 519 24.85 -3.96 -3.64
CA ASP A 519 23.45 -4.33 -3.83
C ASP A 519 22.55 -3.41 -3.02
N HIS A 520 21.42 -2.99 -3.59
CA HIS A 520 20.44 -2.15 -2.88
C HIS A 520 19.93 -2.78 -1.58
N SER A 521 19.90 -4.11 -1.48
CA SER A 521 19.54 -4.85 -0.26
C SER A 521 20.54 -4.66 0.89
N GLN A 522 21.74 -4.15 0.62
CA GLN A 522 22.72 -3.82 1.65
C GLN A 522 22.39 -2.52 2.39
N ILE A 523 21.45 -1.70 1.89
CA ILE A 523 21.19 -0.35 2.37
C ILE A 523 19.77 -0.24 2.93
N GLU A 524 19.67 0.06 4.22
CA GLU A 524 18.42 0.39 4.90
C GLU A 524 18.34 1.92 5.08
N ILE A 525 17.54 2.59 4.26
CA ILE A 525 17.32 4.04 4.33
C ILE A 525 16.44 4.38 5.53
N THR A 526 16.85 5.36 6.34
CA THR A 526 16.13 5.72 7.58
C THR A 526 15.56 7.14 7.56
N LYS A 527 16.41 8.18 7.70
CA LYS A 527 15.97 9.57 7.89
C LYS A 527 16.69 10.50 6.92
N LYS A 528 15.96 11.40 6.25
CA LYS A 528 16.58 12.48 5.45
C LYS A 528 17.33 13.46 6.37
N ILE A 529 18.61 13.70 6.09
CA ILE A 529 19.51 14.57 6.89
C ILE A 529 20.01 15.79 6.12
N GLY A 530 19.90 15.77 4.79
CA GLY A 530 20.34 16.87 3.94
C GLY A 530 19.61 16.88 2.61
N GLU A 531 19.61 18.04 1.99
CA GLU A 531 18.99 18.25 0.70
C GLU A 531 19.77 19.33 -0.06
N GLY A 532 20.37 18.96 -1.19
CA GLY A 532 21.04 19.88 -2.10
C GLY A 532 20.22 20.12 -3.37
N ALA A 533 20.72 20.90 -4.32
CA ALA A 533 20.00 21.18 -5.57
C ALA A 533 19.73 19.92 -6.41
N PHE A 534 20.65 18.94 -6.40
CA PHE A 534 20.63 17.78 -7.31
C PHE A 534 20.44 16.43 -6.60
N ALA A 535 20.60 16.40 -5.27
CA ALA A 535 20.56 15.18 -4.49
C ALA A 535 19.94 15.37 -3.11
N GLU A 536 19.40 14.30 -2.56
CA GLU A 536 19.03 14.19 -1.16
C GLU A 536 20.07 13.36 -0.43
N VAL A 537 20.31 13.68 0.84
CA VAL A 537 21.21 12.91 1.70
C VAL A 537 20.41 12.33 2.84
N TRP A 538 20.52 11.03 3.02
CA TRP A 538 19.77 10.27 4.00
C TRP A 538 20.72 9.56 4.97
N LEU A 539 20.42 9.62 6.26
CA LEU A 539 20.95 8.67 7.22
C LEU A 539 20.44 7.28 6.83
N SER A 540 21.33 6.29 6.83
CA SER A 540 21.02 4.91 6.48
C SER A 540 21.92 3.95 7.25
N LYS A 541 21.59 2.67 7.21
CA LYS A 541 22.47 1.59 7.69
C LYS A 541 22.98 0.80 6.50
N PHE A 542 24.29 0.60 6.44
CA PHE A 542 24.95 -0.23 5.45
C PHE A 542 25.33 -1.57 6.09
N ASN A 543 24.80 -2.66 5.55
CA ASN A 543 25.17 -4.02 5.91
C ASN A 543 26.39 -4.44 5.07
N ASP A 544 27.57 -4.26 5.63
CA ASP A 544 28.81 -4.71 5.02
C ASP A 544 29.00 -6.21 5.26
N TYR A 545 28.68 -7.00 4.24
CA TYR A 545 28.78 -8.45 4.29
C TYR A 545 30.23 -8.95 4.34
N GLN A 546 31.23 -8.13 3.98
CA GLN A 546 32.64 -8.54 4.04
C GLN A 546 33.14 -8.60 5.48
N VAL A 547 32.74 -7.63 6.31
CA VAL A 547 33.12 -7.58 7.74
C VAL A 547 32.00 -8.03 8.68
N ASN A 548 30.84 -8.40 8.11
CA ASN A 548 29.62 -8.78 8.82
C ASN A 548 29.22 -7.73 9.89
N LYS A 549 29.23 -6.45 9.51
CA LYS A 549 28.85 -5.33 10.39
C LYS A 549 27.82 -4.43 9.73
N GLN A 550 26.93 -3.90 10.56
CA GLN A 550 26.04 -2.81 10.18
C GLN A 550 26.68 -1.47 10.56
N ILE A 551 26.87 -0.60 9.58
CA ILE A 551 27.57 0.68 9.74
C ILE A 551 26.58 1.82 9.48
N PRO A 552 26.46 2.83 10.37
CA PRO A 552 25.70 4.03 10.08
C PRO A 552 26.41 4.85 8.99
N VAL A 553 25.66 5.23 7.95
CA VAL A 553 26.19 5.88 6.74
C VAL A 553 25.31 7.03 6.30
N ALA A 554 25.89 7.95 5.54
CA ALA A 554 25.15 8.95 4.76
C ALA A 554 25.01 8.45 3.32
N VAL A 555 23.79 8.45 2.79
CA VAL A 555 23.49 7.99 1.43
C VAL A 555 23.02 9.18 0.59
N LYS A 556 23.77 9.51 -0.47
CA LYS A 556 23.40 10.53 -1.46
C LYS A 556 22.56 9.88 -2.56
N LEU A 557 21.30 10.30 -2.68
CA LEU A 557 20.36 9.86 -3.72
C LEU A 557 20.16 10.98 -4.75
N ALA A 558 20.16 10.64 -6.04
CA ALA A 558 19.80 11.60 -7.08
C ALA A 558 18.30 11.97 -6.99
N LYS A 559 17.98 13.27 -7.01
CA LYS A 559 16.61 13.79 -6.92
C LYS A 559 15.81 13.54 -8.22
N LEU A 560 14.50 13.27 -8.05
CA LEU A 560 13.38 13.24 -9.02
C LEU A 560 12.84 11.83 -9.38
N GLU A 561 11.53 11.75 -9.61
CA GLU A 561 10.78 10.52 -9.95
C GLU A 561 11.28 9.81 -11.23
N LYS A 562 12.07 10.50 -12.07
CA LYS A 562 12.71 9.93 -13.25
C LYS A 562 14.13 10.47 -13.41
N LEU A 563 15.11 9.58 -13.34
CA LEU A 563 16.51 9.90 -13.62
C LEU A 563 16.69 10.32 -15.08
N THR A 564 17.30 11.48 -15.30
CA THR A 564 17.73 11.93 -16.63
C THR A 564 19.18 11.51 -16.90
N LYS A 565 19.56 11.44 -18.18
CA LYS A 565 20.93 11.14 -18.60
C LYS A 565 22.01 12.05 -17.97
N PRO A 566 21.83 13.39 -17.91
CA PRO A 566 22.78 14.27 -17.21
C PRO A 566 22.95 13.90 -15.74
N GLN A 567 21.87 13.63 -15.02
CA GLN A 567 21.93 13.31 -13.58
C GLN A 567 22.65 12.01 -13.29
N ILE A 568 22.39 10.95 -14.08
CA ILE A 568 23.10 9.67 -13.93
C ILE A 568 24.60 9.88 -14.20
N LYS A 569 24.95 10.68 -15.22
CA LYS A 569 26.35 10.99 -15.51
C LYS A 569 27.01 11.76 -14.37
N GLU A 570 26.30 12.71 -13.77
CA GLU A 570 26.80 13.55 -12.68
C GLU A 570 27.06 12.73 -11.41
N ILE A 571 26.06 11.98 -10.92
CA ILE A 571 26.21 11.15 -9.71
C ILE A 571 27.28 10.05 -9.91
N MET A 572 27.34 9.43 -11.09
CA MET A 572 28.36 8.40 -11.38
C MET A 572 29.76 9.00 -11.56
N LYS A 573 29.87 10.25 -12.04
CA LYS A 573 31.14 10.98 -12.10
C LYS A 573 31.64 11.29 -10.69
N GLU A 574 30.78 11.80 -9.82
CA GLU A 574 31.12 12.07 -8.42
C GLU A 574 31.56 10.78 -7.71
N ALA A 575 30.77 9.71 -7.83
CA ALA A 575 31.11 8.41 -7.27
C ALA A 575 32.44 7.85 -7.79
N ARG A 576 32.79 8.09 -9.07
CA ARG A 576 34.08 7.67 -9.65
C ARG A 576 35.26 8.45 -9.06
N LEU A 577 35.09 9.73 -8.76
CA LEU A 577 36.11 10.51 -8.07
C LEU A 577 36.25 10.03 -6.63
N MET A 578 35.16 9.95 -5.87
CA MET A 578 35.18 9.60 -4.45
C MET A 578 35.80 8.23 -4.16
N ARG A 579 35.64 7.26 -5.07
CA ARG A 579 36.28 5.93 -4.96
C ARG A 579 37.82 5.98 -4.96
N LYS A 580 38.43 7.10 -5.35
CA LYS A 580 39.90 7.28 -5.32
C LYS A 580 40.40 7.79 -3.97
N PHE A 581 39.52 8.24 -3.08
CA PHE A 581 39.92 8.96 -1.87
C PHE A 581 40.05 8.02 -0.69
N ASN A 582 41.15 8.15 0.03
CA ASN A 582 41.34 7.46 1.30
C ASN A 582 42.21 8.33 2.20
N HIS A 583 41.58 9.21 2.97
CA HIS A 583 42.26 10.16 3.84
C HIS A 583 41.41 10.55 5.04
N THR A 584 42.03 10.80 6.20
CA THR A 584 41.33 11.11 7.46
C THR A 584 40.44 12.34 7.35
N ASN A 585 40.85 13.35 6.58
CA ASN A 585 40.13 14.61 6.39
C ASN A 585 39.35 14.71 5.07
N VAL A 586 39.00 13.57 4.46
CA VAL A 586 38.15 13.50 3.26
C VAL A 586 37.05 12.47 3.51
N ILE A 587 35.79 12.80 3.20
CA ILE A 587 34.67 11.88 3.41
C ILE A 587 34.86 10.61 2.59
N LYS A 588 34.88 9.46 3.27
CA LYS A 588 35.07 8.15 2.65
C LYS A 588 33.81 7.71 1.89
N CYS A 589 33.99 7.17 0.69
CA CYS A 589 32.96 6.44 -0.05
C CYS A 589 33.12 4.94 0.21
N TYR A 590 32.07 4.29 0.72
CA TYR A 590 32.02 2.83 0.89
C TYR A 590 31.67 2.12 -0.42
N GLY A 591 30.83 2.73 -1.25
CA GLY A 591 30.43 2.14 -2.52
C GLY A 591 29.24 2.84 -3.17
N VAL A 592 28.74 2.23 -4.24
CA VAL A 592 27.69 2.77 -5.11
C VAL A 592 26.66 1.68 -5.40
N ALA A 593 25.39 1.94 -5.07
CA ALA A 593 24.30 1.05 -5.46
C ALA A 593 23.71 1.55 -6.79
N ALA A 594 24.12 0.90 -7.89
CA ALA A 594 23.76 1.31 -9.25
C ALA A 594 22.98 0.25 -10.05
N LEU A 595 22.60 -0.87 -9.43
CA LEU A 595 21.93 -1.99 -10.12
C LEU A 595 20.49 -1.68 -10.57
N GLN A 596 19.83 -0.81 -9.83
CA GLN A 596 18.47 -0.34 -10.06
C GLN A 596 18.30 1.09 -9.53
N GLU A 597 17.15 1.70 -9.78
CA GLU A 597 16.80 2.99 -9.17
C GLU A 597 16.30 2.80 -7.73
N PRO A 598 16.49 3.79 -6.84
CA PRO A 598 17.28 5.01 -7.06
C PRO A 598 18.79 4.74 -6.97
N LEU A 599 19.62 5.54 -7.67
CA LEU A 599 21.08 5.44 -7.57
C LEU A 599 21.56 6.03 -6.24
N MET A 600 22.47 5.33 -5.57
CA MET A 600 22.94 5.69 -4.23
C MET A 600 24.47 5.73 -4.16
N ILE A 601 25.04 6.80 -3.61
CA ILE A 601 26.44 6.83 -3.15
C ILE A 601 26.43 6.66 -1.63
N VAL A 602 27.09 5.61 -1.14
CA VAL A 602 27.14 5.26 0.28
C VAL A 602 28.43 5.81 0.88
N MET A 603 28.30 6.72 1.84
CA MET A 603 29.41 7.53 2.38
C MET A 603 29.49 7.43 3.90
N GLU A 604 30.66 7.74 4.45
CA GLU A 604 30.87 7.92 5.88
C GLU A 604 29.90 8.98 6.45
N LEU A 605 29.31 8.67 7.60
CA LEU A 605 28.46 9.60 8.33
C LEU A 605 29.31 10.49 9.24
N ALA A 606 29.29 11.79 8.98
CA ALA A 606 29.79 12.81 9.89
C ALA A 606 28.62 13.34 10.74
N SER A 607 28.47 12.80 11.95
CA SER A 607 27.28 12.95 12.80
C SER A 607 26.97 14.39 13.22
N LYS A 608 27.98 15.28 13.27
CA LYS A 608 27.80 16.70 13.64
C LYS A 608 27.42 17.59 12.45
N GLY A 609 27.27 17.01 11.26
CA GLY A 609 26.76 17.70 10.08
C GLY A 609 27.76 18.69 9.49
N ALA A 610 27.23 19.69 8.77
CA ALA A 610 28.02 20.70 8.08
C ALA A 610 28.68 21.69 9.06
N LEU A 611 29.93 22.04 8.78
CA LEU A 611 30.76 22.83 9.68
C LEU A 611 30.24 24.26 9.88
N ASP A 612 29.70 24.88 8.83
CA ASP A 612 29.04 26.19 8.91
C ASP A 612 27.90 26.21 9.94
N LYS A 613 26.99 25.23 9.87
CA LYS A 613 25.87 25.09 10.82
C LYS A 613 26.36 24.78 12.22
N TYR A 614 27.40 23.96 12.35
CA TYR A 614 28.00 23.67 13.65
C TYR A 614 28.55 24.94 14.30
N LEU A 615 29.28 25.76 13.54
CA LEU A 615 29.83 27.04 13.99
C LEU A 615 28.74 28.04 14.37
N GLN A 616 27.66 28.16 13.58
CA GLN A 616 26.53 29.05 13.86
C GLN A 616 25.76 28.68 15.13
N THR A 617 25.78 27.41 15.54
CA THR A 617 24.97 26.89 16.65
C THR A 617 25.78 26.57 17.92
N ASN A 618 27.11 26.55 17.83
CA ASN A 618 27.99 26.21 18.94
C ASN A 618 29.04 27.30 19.10
N LYS A 619 29.29 27.72 20.34
CA LYS A 619 30.46 28.52 20.64
C LYS A 619 31.72 27.65 20.48
N VAL A 620 32.58 28.00 19.53
CA VAL A 620 33.82 27.26 19.25
C VAL A 620 35.03 28.13 19.59
N GLU A 621 35.83 27.67 20.54
CA GLU A 621 37.05 28.35 20.97
C GLU A 621 38.12 28.38 19.88
N TYR A 622 39.01 29.37 19.97
CA TYR A 622 40.06 29.68 18.99
C TYR A 622 40.90 28.45 18.57
N ASP A 623 41.41 27.68 19.53
CA ASP A 623 42.28 26.52 19.25
C ASP A 623 41.57 25.44 18.42
N LYS A 624 40.25 25.32 18.62
CA LYS A 624 39.40 24.37 17.89
C LYS A 624 39.08 24.89 16.49
N LYS A 625 38.89 26.20 16.31
CA LYS A 625 38.79 26.83 14.97
C LYS A 625 40.08 26.63 14.17
N MET A 626 41.25 26.84 14.78
CA MET A 626 42.56 26.55 14.15
C MET A 626 42.70 25.07 13.77
N TYR A 627 42.24 24.16 14.62
CA TYR A 627 42.24 22.72 14.30
C TYR A 627 41.39 22.40 13.07
N PHE A 628 40.21 23.00 12.95
CA PHE A 628 39.33 22.83 11.79
C PHE A 628 40.02 23.29 10.50
N CYS A 629 40.69 24.44 10.53
CA CYS A 629 41.48 24.94 9.40
C CYS A 629 42.59 23.95 8.99
N CYS A 630 43.33 23.40 9.95
CA CYS A 630 44.40 22.42 9.68
C CYS A 630 43.84 21.14 9.06
N CYS A 631 42.74 20.60 9.60
CA CYS A 631 42.07 19.42 9.06
C CYS A 631 41.66 19.62 7.60
N ALA A 632 41.01 20.75 7.28
CA ALA A 632 40.58 21.04 5.92
C ALA A 632 41.77 21.25 4.97
N ALA A 633 42.85 21.90 5.42
CA ALA A 633 44.07 22.03 4.62
C ALA A 633 44.68 20.67 4.25
N SER A 634 44.79 19.77 5.24
CA SER A 634 45.31 18.41 5.04
C SER A 634 44.43 17.59 4.09
N GLY A 635 43.10 17.69 4.21
CA GLY A 635 42.19 17.05 3.27
C GLY A 635 42.34 17.57 1.83
N LEU A 636 42.49 18.89 1.67
CA LEU A 636 42.64 19.51 0.35
C LEU A 636 44.02 19.22 -0.27
N GLU A 637 45.07 19.12 0.55
CA GLU A 637 46.40 18.63 0.13
C GLU A 637 46.32 17.22 -0.45
N HIS A 638 45.59 16.31 0.20
CA HIS A 638 45.36 14.98 -0.33
C HIS A 638 44.67 15.02 -1.71
N LEU A 639 43.63 15.82 -1.89
CA LEU A 639 42.95 15.96 -3.19
C LEU A 639 43.90 16.50 -4.26
N HIS A 640 44.70 17.53 -3.93
CA HIS A 640 45.67 18.12 -4.85
C HIS A 640 46.80 17.14 -5.22
N SER A 641 47.16 16.20 -4.35
CA SER A 641 48.11 15.12 -4.64
C SER A 641 47.58 14.11 -5.67
N LEU A 642 46.26 13.97 -5.76
CA LEU A 642 45.56 13.14 -6.76
C LEU A 642 45.22 13.91 -8.04
N ASN A 643 45.75 15.12 -8.22
CA ASN A 643 45.39 16.06 -9.29
C ASN A 643 43.88 16.34 -9.35
N ILE A 644 43.27 16.59 -8.20
CA ILE A 644 41.85 16.94 -8.12
C ILE A 644 41.70 18.39 -7.72
N ILE A 645 40.88 19.11 -8.49
CA ILE A 645 40.46 20.47 -8.16
C ILE A 645 39.04 20.37 -7.61
N HIS A 646 38.84 20.84 -6.38
CA HIS A 646 37.56 20.71 -5.67
C HIS A 646 36.50 21.64 -6.25
N ARG A 647 36.88 22.91 -6.50
CA ARG A 647 36.07 24.02 -7.05
C ARG A 647 34.93 24.56 -6.19
N ASP A 648 34.62 23.91 -5.07
CA ASP A 648 33.61 24.40 -4.12
C ASP A 648 34.06 24.22 -2.65
N VAL A 649 35.29 24.63 -2.33
CA VAL A 649 35.80 24.60 -0.95
C VAL A 649 35.10 25.71 -0.16
N ALA A 650 34.38 25.32 0.90
CA ALA A 650 33.63 26.21 1.79
C ALA A 650 33.29 25.48 3.09
N ALA A 651 32.96 26.21 4.16
CA ALA A 651 32.60 25.60 5.45
C ALA A 651 31.37 24.69 5.33
N ARG A 652 30.38 25.05 4.50
CA ARG A 652 29.18 24.22 4.24
C ARG A 652 29.47 22.85 3.58
N ASN A 653 30.61 22.73 2.89
CA ASN A 653 31.05 21.50 2.24
C ASN A 653 32.13 20.77 3.05
N CYS A 654 32.39 21.23 4.28
CA CYS A 654 33.15 20.49 5.29
C CYS A 654 32.16 19.88 6.28
N LEU A 655 32.34 18.61 6.62
CA LEU A 655 31.52 17.92 7.62
C LEU A 655 32.34 17.61 8.88
N LEU A 656 31.69 17.59 10.03
CA LEU A 656 32.31 17.31 11.33
C LEU A 656 31.88 15.94 11.87
N THR A 657 32.84 15.08 12.19
CA THR A 657 32.57 13.78 12.83
C THR A 657 32.27 13.92 14.32
N GLU A 658 31.80 12.84 14.95
CA GLU A 658 31.56 12.81 16.40
C GLU A 658 32.82 13.15 17.19
N ASP A 659 33.96 12.58 16.78
CA ASP A 659 35.28 12.78 17.39
C ASP A 659 35.89 14.17 17.07
N GLY A 660 35.15 15.04 16.39
CA GLY A 660 35.56 16.41 16.11
C GLY A 660 36.54 16.54 14.94
N ILE A 661 36.60 15.56 14.04
CA ILE A 661 37.45 15.60 12.84
C ILE A 661 36.69 16.27 11.70
N VAL A 662 37.27 17.30 11.10
CA VAL A 662 36.72 17.94 9.90
C VAL A 662 37.13 17.15 8.66
N LYS A 663 36.16 16.88 7.79
CA LYS A 663 36.33 16.16 6.53
C LYS A 663 35.72 16.93 5.37
N ILE A 664 36.49 17.10 4.29
CA ILE A 664 35.97 17.68 3.04
C ILE A 664 34.96 16.74 2.39
N SER A 665 33.88 17.30 1.88
CA SER A 665 32.75 16.62 1.27
C SER A 665 32.25 17.39 0.03
N ASP A 666 31.23 16.82 -0.62
CA ASP A 666 30.56 17.31 -1.84
C ASP A 666 31.48 17.51 -3.06
N PHE A 667 31.73 16.41 -3.75
CA PHE A 667 32.61 16.36 -4.91
C PHE A 667 31.87 16.50 -6.24
N GLY A 668 30.60 16.93 -6.22
CA GLY A 668 29.77 17.05 -7.42
C GLY A 668 30.35 18.00 -8.47
N MET A 669 31.03 19.05 -8.01
CA MET A 669 31.73 19.98 -8.89
C MET A 669 33.18 19.58 -9.18
N SER A 670 33.75 18.61 -8.46
CA SER A 670 35.16 18.29 -8.58
C SER A 670 35.51 17.68 -9.94
N ILE A 671 36.78 17.81 -10.29
CA ILE A 671 37.36 17.35 -11.54
C ILE A 671 38.75 16.80 -11.30
N GLU A 672 39.17 15.90 -12.19
CA GLU A 672 40.54 15.42 -12.27
C GLU A 672 41.27 16.22 -13.35
N GLY A 673 42.40 16.82 -12.99
CA GLY A 673 43.20 17.69 -13.85
C GLY A 673 43.94 18.76 -13.04
N THR A 674 44.92 19.40 -13.68
CA THR A 674 45.69 20.53 -13.10
C THR A 674 45.07 21.89 -13.42
N GLU A 675 44.28 21.95 -14.49
CA GLU A 675 43.57 23.13 -14.96
C GLU A 675 42.20 22.75 -15.52
N TYR A 676 41.26 23.70 -15.51
CA TYR A 676 39.95 23.50 -16.11
C TYR A 676 39.29 24.79 -16.54
N LYS A 677 38.82 24.80 -17.78
CA LYS A 677 38.01 25.86 -18.35
C LYS A 677 36.53 25.59 -18.11
N MET A 678 35.86 26.52 -17.44
CA MET A 678 34.42 26.42 -17.20
C MET A 678 33.62 26.54 -18.49
N GLU A 679 32.57 25.73 -18.60
CA GLU A 679 31.58 25.93 -19.66
C GLU A 679 30.72 27.18 -19.35
N PRO A 680 30.34 27.98 -20.35
CA PRO A 680 29.63 29.25 -20.16
C PRO A 680 28.36 29.18 -19.31
N GLN A 681 27.67 28.03 -19.28
CA GLN A 681 26.41 27.82 -18.55
C GLN A 681 26.58 27.15 -17.18
N SER A 682 27.82 26.88 -16.74
CA SER A 682 28.07 26.21 -15.46
C SER A 682 27.70 27.10 -14.27
N LYS A 683 26.90 26.57 -13.32
CA LYS A 683 26.67 27.22 -12.03
C LYS A 683 27.97 27.22 -11.20
N ALA A 684 28.21 28.28 -10.44
CA ALA A 684 29.40 28.42 -9.60
C ALA A 684 29.12 29.24 -8.32
N PRO A 685 29.85 28.98 -7.22
CA PRO A 685 29.70 29.68 -5.94
C PRO A 685 30.36 31.07 -5.98
N ILE A 686 29.69 32.05 -6.61
CA ILE A 686 30.27 33.35 -6.98
C ILE A 686 31.11 34.00 -5.86
N LYS A 687 30.60 34.04 -4.62
CA LYS A 687 31.27 34.64 -3.45
C LYS A 687 32.56 33.93 -2.98
N TYR A 688 32.88 32.78 -3.52
CA TYR A 688 34.06 32.01 -3.14
C TYR A 688 35.14 32.04 -4.23
N LEU A 689 34.76 32.42 -5.45
CA LEU A 689 35.62 32.29 -6.63
C LEU A 689 36.85 33.19 -6.54
N ALA A 690 37.98 32.63 -6.98
CA ALA A 690 39.22 33.38 -7.15
C ALA A 690 39.11 34.37 -8.34
N PRO A 691 39.89 35.48 -8.34
CA PRO A 691 39.84 36.49 -9.40
C PRO A 691 40.00 35.92 -10.81
N GLU A 692 40.95 35.00 -11.00
CA GLU A 692 41.20 34.35 -12.30
C GLU A 692 40.03 33.46 -12.75
N THR A 693 39.29 32.87 -11.80
CA THR A 693 38.10 32.07 -12.11
C THR A 693 36.94 32.97 -12.52
N ILE A 694 36.80 34.14 -11.88
CA ILE A 694 35.78 35.13 -12.26
C ILE A 694 36.07 35.70 -13.65
N GLN A 695 37.30 36.16 -13.86
CA GLN A 695 37.74 36.89 -15.06
C GLN A 695 37.99 35.97 -16.27
N LYS A 696 38.76 34.90 -16.09
CA LYS A 696 39.23 34.03 -17.19
C LYS A 696 38.42 32.73 -17.32
N LYS A 697 37.49 32.46 -16.39
CA LYS A 697 36.72 31.21 -16.32
C LYS A 697 37.62 29.96 -16.21
N MET A 698 38.77 30.12 -15.56
CA MET A 698 39.75 29.06 -15.33
C MET A 698 39.81 28.68 -13.85
N TYR A 699 39.85 27.39 -13.58
CA TYR A 699 40.17 26.82 -12.28
C TYR A 699 41.55 26.16 -12.31
N TYR A 700 42.28 26.35 -11.22
CA TYR A 700 43.53 25.67 -10.90
C TYR A 700 43.48 25.13 -9.48
N ARG A 701 44.47 24.32 -9.10
CA ARG A 701 44.71 24.00 -7.68
C ARG A 701 44.89 25.26 -6.82
N LYS A 702 45.53 26.31 -7.36
CA LYS A 702 45.69 27.61 -6.69
C LYS A 702 44.39 28.41 -6.54
N SER A 703 43.37 28.12 -7.35
CA SER A 703 42.02 28.67 -7.17
C SER A 703 41.36 28.09 -5.93
N ASP A 704 41.55 26.78 -5.66
CA ASP A 704 41.09 26.16 -4.41
C ASP A 704 41.80 26.79 -3.18
N VAL A 705 43.09 27.16 -3.29
CA VAL A 705 43.82 27.84 -2.21
C VAL A 705 43.18 29.19 -1.86
N PHE A 706 42.74 29.97 -2.87
CA PHE A 706 42.02 31.21 -2.61
C PHE A 706 40.68 30.95 -1.89
N THR A 707 39.92 29.96 -2.37
CA THR A 707 38.63 29.57 -1.75
C THR A 707 38.83 29.03 -0.32
N TYR A 708 39.95 28.35 -0.05
CA TYR A 708 40.34 27.93 1.30
C TYR A 708 40.49 29.13 2.24
N GLY A 709 41.09 30.23 1.78
CA GLY A 709 41.17 31.46 2.57
C GLY A 709 39.79 32.04 2.92
N ILE A 710 38.82 31.97 1.99
CA ILE A 710 37.42 32.36 2.26
C ILE A 710 36.82 31.45 3.34
N MET A 711 37.06 30.14 3.28
CA MET A 711 36.61 29.20 4.31
C MET A 711 37.26 29.46 5.68
N VAL A 712 38.54 29.84 5.73
CA VAL A 712 39.18 30.27 6.99
C VAL A 712 38.44 31.47 7.57
N TRP A 713 38.04 32.44 6.73
CA TRP A 713 37.21 33.56 7.17
C TRP A 713 35.84 33.11 7.71
N GLU A 714 35.17 32.17 7.03
CA GLU A 714 33.92 31.58 7.53
C GLU A 714 34.10 30.94 8.91
N ILE A 715 35.15 30.13 9.10
CA ILE A 715 35.43 29.43 10.37
C ILE A 715 35.62 30.42 11.52
N PHE A 716 36.34 31.52 11.29
CA PHE A 716 36.58 32.52 12.32
C PHE A 716 35.39 33.45 12.57
N ASN A 717 34.51 33.64 11.58
CA ASN A 717 33.26 34.42 11.72
C ASN A 717 32.03 33.51 11.91
N ASP A 718 32.21 32.38 12.61
CA ASP A 718 31.13 31.50 13.06
C ASP A 718 30.16 31.04 11.96
N GLY A 719 30.70 30.75 10.77
CA GLY A 719 29.93 30.29 9.62
C GLY A 719 29.12 31.39 8.93
N ALA A 720 29.47 32.66 9.11
CA ALA A 720 28.86 33.78 8.41
C ALA A 720 29.07 33.71 6.89
N GLU A 721 28.12 34.28 6.13
CA GLU A 721 28.23 34.36 4.68
C GLU A 721 29.36 35.32 4.27
N PRO A 722 30.26 34.92 3.35
CA PRO A 722 31.30 35.80 2.83
C PRO A 722 30.75 37.08 2.19
N TYR A 723 31.52 38.16 2.30
CA TYR A 723 31.21 39.46 1.72
C TYR A 723 29.79 39.95 2.07
N PRO A 724 29.41 40.02 3.36
CA PRO A 724 28.05 40.34 3.78
C PRO A 724 27.60 41.74 3.31
N GLU A 725 28.55 42.64 3.09
CA GLU A 725 28.28 44.03 2.72
C GLU A 725 28.13 44.26 1.21
N PHE A 726 28.37 43.22 0.39
CA PHE A 726 28.38 43.35 -1.06
C PHE A 726 27.38 42.41 -1.73
N SER A 727 26.66 42.93 -2.72
CA SER A 727 25.99 42.08 -3.71
C SER A 727 27.02 41.29 -4.53
N ASN A 728 26.60 40.24 -5.24
CA ASN A 728 27.50 39.47 -6.11
C ASN A 728 28.22 40.35 -7.14
N VAL A 729 27.53 41.36 -7.70
CA VAL A 729 28.13 42.29 -8.69
C VAL A 729 29.15 43.21 -8.02
N GLU A 730 28.83 43.75 -6.85
CA GLU A 730 29.73 44.64 -6.14
C GLU A 730 30.96 43.89 -5.61
N MET A 731 30.76 42.69 -5.09
CA MET A 731 31.86 41.81 -4.66
C MET A 731 32.80 41.51 -5.83
N ILE A 732 32.27 41.17 -7.02
CA ILE A 732 33.09 40.96 -8.22
C ILE A 732 33.96 42.19 -8.52
N ARG A 733 33.37 43.40 -8.47
CA ARG A 733 34.13 44.65 -8.69
C ARG A 733 35.21 44.84 -7.63
N GLN A 734 34.87 44.70 -6.36
CA GLN A 734 35.80 44.91 -5.25
C GLN A 734 36.97 43.91 -5.30
N VAL A 735 36.68 42.62 -5.52
CA VAL A 735 37.70 41.56 -5.56
C VAL A 735 38.56 41.65 -6.82
N CYS A 736 37.96 41.88 -7.98
CA CYS A 736 38.66 41.81 -9.27
C CYS A 736 39.29 43.13 -9.72
N LEU A 737 38.76 44.27 -9.32
CA LEU A 737 39.24 45.60 -9.75
C LEU A 737 39.98 46.32 -8.63
N ASN A 738 39.43 46.32 -7.41
CA ASN A 738 40.00 47.06 -6.28
C ASN A 738 40.92 46.21 -5.40
N ASN A 739 41.08 44.92 -5.75
CA ASN A 739 41.84 43.94 -4.99
C ASN A 739 41.42 43.85 -3.50
N TYR A 740 40.15 44.12 -3.20
CA TYR A 740 39.60 44.06 -1.85
C TYR A 740 39.68 42.64 -1.29
N ARG A 741 39.98 42.52 0.01
CA ARG A 741 39.93 41.27 0.79
C ARG A 741 39.22 41.50 2.12
N MET A 742 38.50 40.49 2.59
CA MET A 742 37.81 40.56 3.88
C MET A 742 38.81 40.62 5.04
N LYS A 743 38.41 41.23 6.16
CA LYS A 743 39.22 41.28 7.37
C LYS A 743 38.93 40.06 8.25
N LEU A 744 39.97 39.40 8.74
CA LEU A 744 39.86 38.40 9.79
C LEU A 744 39.72 39.07 11.17
N PRO A 745 38.98 38.47 12.12
CA PRO A 745 38.83 38.99 13.48
C PRO A 745 40.16 39.22 14.21
N LYS A 746 40.19 40.16 15.16
CA LYS A 746 41.42 40.54 15.89
C LYS A 746 42.00 39.42 16.77
N GLU A 747 41.16 38.47 17.18
CA GLU A 747 41.57 37.27 17.94
C GLU A 747 42.46 36.32 17.14
N VAL A 748 42.44 36.40 15.81
CA VAL A 748 43.36 35.63 14.96
C VAL A 748 44.75 36.25 15.03
N PRO A 749 45.82 35.48 15.33
CA PRO A 749 47.19 35.99 15.39
C PRO A 749 47.56 36.76 14.14
N VAL A 750 48.34 37.83 14.33
CA VAL A 750 48.76 38.70 13.22
C VAL A 750 49.52 37.93 12.15
N THR A 751 50.32 36.94 12.55
CA THR A 751 51.04 36.01 11.67
C THR A 751 50.09 35.28 10.72
N VAL A 752 49.01 34.71 11.25
CA VAL A 752 47.98 34.01 10.46
C VAL A 752 47.21 34.99 9.58
N ARG A 753 46.81 36.15 10.11
CA ARG A 753 46.08 37.17 9.34
C ARG A 753 46.89 37.68 8.15
N ASP A 754 48.15 38.02 8.37
CA ASP A 754 49.05 38.50 7.32
C ASP A 754 49.33 37.42 6.29
N PHE A 755 49.54 36.16 6.71
CA PHE A 755 49.74 35.06 5.77
C PHE A 755 48.51 34.83 4.88
N ILE A 756 47.30 34.82 5.45
CA ILE A 756 46.07 34.70 4.65
C ILE A 756 45.93 35.88 3.69
N PHE A 757 46.11 37.10 4.17
CA PHE A 757 45.90 38.32 3.38
C PHE A 757 46.92 38.48 2.25
N TYR A 758 48.21 38.37 2.54
CA TYR A 758 49.28 38.65 1.58
C TYR A 758 49.69 37.45 0.73
N LYS A 759 49.43 36.20 1.18
CA LYS A 759 49.84 34.99 0.45
C LYS A 759 48.65 34.21 -0.10
N VAL A 760 47.74 33.73 0.76
CA VAL A 760 46.61 32.87 0.32
C VAL A 760 45.65 33.63 -0.61
N TRP A 761 45.39 34.90 -0.31
CA TRP A 761 44.53 35.78 -1.10
C TRP A 761 45.27 36.64 -2.13
N SER A 762 46.50 36.28 -2.50
CA SER A 762 47.21 36.96 -3.59
C SER A 762 46.36 36.99 -4.86
N PHE A 763 46.38 38.14 -5.55
CA PHE A 763 45.65 38.32 -6.80
C PHE A 763 46.18 37.36 -7.87
N ASP A 764 47.51 37.27 -7.99
CA ASP A 764 48.18 36.35 -8.88
C ASP A 764 48.14 34.92 -8.29
N PRO A 765 47.55 33.92 -8.98
CA PRO A 765 47.55 32.54 -8.52
C PRO A 765 48.95 31.94 -8.34
N ASP A 766 49.96 32.41 -9.08
CA ASP A 766 51.33 31.88 -9.00
C ASP A 766 52.05 32.31 -7.71
N GLU A 767 51.66 33.47 -7.15
CA GLU A 767 52.15 33.99 -5.87
C GLU A 767 51.48 33.33 -4.65
N ARG A 768 50.40 32.58 -4.86
CA ARG A 768 49.74 31.85 -3.76
C ARG A 768 50.59 30.63 -3.38
N PRO A 769 50.68 30.26 -2.09
CA PRO A 769 51.31 29.02 -1.67
C PRO A 769 50.55 27.81 -2.21
N SER A 770 51.19 26.65 -2.24
CA SER A 770 50.49 25.36 -2.34
C SER A 770 49.70 25.12 -1.06
N ILE A 771 48.64 24.30 -1.13
CA ILE A 771 47.88 23.99 0.09
C ILE A 771 48.72 23.21 1.12
N GLY A 772 49.74 22.46 0.69
CA GLY A 772 50.69 21.80 1.59
C GLY A 772 51.55 22.79 2.38
N GLU A 773 51.99 23.89 1.74
CA GLU A 773 52.68 25.00 2.43
C GLU A 773 51.74 25.73 3.41
N VAL A 774 50.45 25.89 3.06
CA VAL A 774 49.45 26.45 3.97
C VAL A 774 49.23 25.53 5.19
N SER A 775 49.13 24.22 4.98
CA SER A 775 48.98 23.24 6.08
C SER A 775 50.18 23.29 7.02
N LEU A 776 51.40 23.26 6.48
CA LEU A 776 52.64 23.39 7.24
C LEU A 776 52.68 24.68 8.08
N PHE A 777 52.27 25.80 7.49
CA PHE A 777 52.22 27.08 8.18
C PHE A 777 51.24 27.05 9.36
N LEU A 778 50.02 26.57 9.16
CA LEU A 778 48.99 26.53 10.20
C LEU A 778 49.30 25.51 11.31
N GLU A 779 49.89 24.36 10.98
CA GLU A 779 50.37 23.37 11.95
C GLU A 779 51.42 23.99 12.89
N LYS A 780 52.35 24.77 12.33
CA LYS A 780 53.36 25.49 13.11
C LYS A 780 52.74 26.54 14.04
N GLU A 781 51.81 27.35 13.55
CA GLU A 781 51.13 28.39 14.35
C GLU A 781 50.25 27.79 15.46
N ARG A 782 49.72 26.58 15.27
CA ARG A 782 48.98 25.84 16.31
C ARG A 782 49.90 25.18 17.35
N GLY A 783 51.21 25.16 17.13
CA GLY A 783 52.19 24.49 18.01
C GLY A 783 52.28 22.97 17.80
N ILE A 784 51.85 22.46 16.64
CA ILE A 784 51.91 21.04 16.30
C ILE A 784 53.10 20.83 15.37
N PHE A 785 54.28 20.70 15.95
CA PHE A 785 55.45 20.19 15.26
C PHE A 785 56.10 19.11 16.13
N SER A 786 55.73 17.85 15.88
CA SER A 786 56.54 16.70 16.30
C SER A 786 57.26 16.17 15.06
N GLY A 787 58.59 16.17 15.10
CA GLY A 787 59.48 15.88 13.97
C GLY A 787 59.48 14.42 13.49
N SER A 788 58.33 13.88 13.11
CA SER A 788 58.23 12.57 12.48
C SER A 788 58.02 12.74 10.97
N LYS A 789 58.99 12.26 10.19
CA LYS A 789 58.99 12.23 8.71
C LYS A 789 57.58 12.00 8.15
N ARG A 790 57.03 12.98 7.41
CA ARG A 790 55.88 12.75 6.52
C ARG A 790 56.33 11.72 5.49
N ASN A 791 55.97 10.46 5.66
CA ASN A 791 56.14 9.45 4.63
C ASN A 791 55.24 9.83 3.46
N SER A 792 55.83 10.43 2.43
CA SER A 792 55.29 10.44 1.08
C SER A 792 54.95 9.01 0.67
N PRO A 793 53.75 8.69 0.18
CA PRO A 793 53.59 7.53 -0.67
C PRO A 793 54.39 7.82 -1.94
N ILE A 794 55.51 7.12 -2.03
CA ILE A 794 56.45 7.02 -3.13
C ILE A 794 55.68 6.93 -4.46
N ALA A 795 56.00 7.83 -5.39
CA ALA A 795 55.83 7.56 -6.81
C ALA A 795 56.67 6.33 -7.15
N GLY A 796 56.00 5.21 -7.36
CA GLY A 796 56.62 3.95 -7.75
C GLY A 796 55.79 3.32 -8.86
N ASP A 797 56.31 3.41 -10.08
CA ASP A 797 56.13 2.38 -11.08
C ASP A 797 56.29 1.01 -10.40
N ASP A 798 55.34 0.10 -10.55
CA ASP A 798 55.69 -1.27 -10.92
C ASP A 798 54.48 -2.14 -11.24
N LYS A 799 54.65 -2.84 -12.36
CA LYS A 799 53.95 -4.07 -12.71
C LYS A 799 54.08 -5.05 -11.53
N LEU A 800 52.99 -5.39 -10.84
CA LEU A 800 52.94 -6.65 -10.11
C LEU A 800 51.96 -7.63 -10.76
N SER A 801 52.60 -8.54 -11.46
CA SER A 801 52.14 -9.82 -11.97
C SER A 801 51.60 -10.74 -10.87
N CYS A 802 50.63 -11.54 -11.31
CA CYS A 802 50.29 -12.88 -10.86
C CYS A 802 51.44 -13.67 -10.19
N SER A 803 51.21 -14.15 -8.96
CA SER A 803 51.71 -15.42 -8.44
C SER A 803 50.63 -15.99 -7.52
N LYS A 804 49.87 -16.99 -8.00
CA LYS A 804 50.06 -18.40 -7.65
C LYS A 804 50.15 -18.64 -6.13
N ASN A 805 48.98 -18.79 -5.51
CA ASN A 805 48.74 -19.84 -4.53
C ASN A 805 47.37 -20.46 -4.82
N CYS A 806 47.36 -21.32 -5.84
CA CYS A 806 46.39 -22.40 -5.98
C CYS A 806 47.09 -23.66 -5.47
N GLN A 807 46.56 -24.28 -4.42
CA GLN A 807 46.37 -25.72 -4.38
C GLN A 807 45.49 -26.09 -3.17
N ASN A 808 44.39 -26.77 -3.51
CA ASN A 808 43.70 -27.78 -2.70
C ASN A 808 42.90 -27.32 -1.47
N ILE A 809 41.64 -26.89 -1.67
CA ILE A 809 40.51 -27.43 -0.90
C ILE A 809 39.28 -27.57 -1.82
N THR A 810 39.07 -28.79 -2.33
CA THR A 810 37.78 -29.23 -2.88
C THR A 810 36.81 -29.48 -1.72
N GLY A 811 35.77 -28.66 -1.60
CA GLY A 811 34.69 -28.84 -0.62
C GLY A 811 33.32 -28.80 -1.31
N LYS A 812 32.82 -29.97 -1.72
CA LYS A 812 31.40 -30.20 -2.03
C LYS A 812 30.63 -30.30 -0.71
N THR A 813 29.67 -29.42 -0.43
CA THR A 813 28.46 -29.65 0.39
C THR A 813 27.50 -28.47 0.22
N LYS A 814 26.33 -28.63 -0.41
CA LYS A 814 25.04 -29.19 0.09
C LYS A 814 24.20 -28.17 0.88
N TYR A 815 23.41 -27.34 0.17
CA TYR A 815 22.04 -26.89 0.52
C TYR A 815 21.46 -26.37 -0.80
N GLY A 816 20.32 -26.77 -1.34
CA GLY A 816 19.21 -27.63 -0.92
C GLY A 816 18.07 -27.21 -1.84
N HIS A 817 17.62 -28.09 -2.73
CA HIS A 817 16.59 -27.82 -3.72
C HIS A 817 15.30 -27.28 -3.08
N VAL A 818 14.89 -26.05 -3.42
CA VAL A 818 13.49 -25.63 -3.27
C VAL A 818 12.78 -25.96 -4.59
N LYS A 819 11.98 -27.03 -4.56
CA LYS A 819 11.09 -27.41 -5.67
C LYS A 819 10.09 -26.28 -5.91
N THR A 820 10.18 -25.67 -7.09
CA THR A 820 9.10 -24.88 -7.69
C THR A 820 7.96 -25.85 -8.02
N VAL A 821 6.83 -25.75 -7.30
CA VAL A 821 5.60 -26.47 -7.64
C VAL A 821 5.02 -25.81 -8.90
N LYS A 822 5.17 -26.52 -10.01
CA LYS A 822 4.57 -26.23 -11.31
C LYS A 822 3.05 -26.27 -11.23
N ASN A 823 2.41 -25.26 -11.83
CA ASN A 823 1.17 -25.33 -12.61
C ASN A 823 0.22 -26.50 -12.29
N LEU A 824 -0.82 -26.23 -11.51
CA LEU A 824 -2.08 -26.98 -11.61
C LEU A 824 -2.76 -26.57 -12.92
N LYS A 825 -2.52 -27.39 -13.94
CA LYS A 825 -3.30 -27.41 -15.17
C LYS A 825 -4.75 -27.71 -14.85
N THR A 826 -5.63 -26.97 -15.51
CA THR A 826 -7.02 -27.31 -15.79
C THR A 826 -7.19 -28.78 -16.13
N VAL A 827 -7.91 -29.51 -15.28
CA VAL A 827 -8.49 -30.81 -15.62
C VAL A 827 -9.81 -30.53 -16.35
N LYS A 828 -9.82 -30.79 -17.66
CA LYS A 828 -11.05 -31.04 -18.41
C LYS A 828 -11.58 -32.40 -17.95
N VAL A 829 -12.80 -32.43 -17.44
CA VAL A 829 -13.58 -33.68 -17.33
C VAL A 829 -14.27 -33.85 -18.68
N ASP A 830 -13.81 -34.84 -19.44
CA ASP A 830 -14.51 -35.31 -20.63
C ASP A 830 -15.78 -36.06 -20.22
N LYS A 831 -16.83 -35.82 -21.00
CA LYS A 831 -18.14 -36.46 -20.91
C LYS A 831 -18.03 -37.98 -21.07
N LYS A 832 -18.59 -38.72 -20.12
CA LYS A 832 -19.47 -39.86 -20.35
C LYS A 832 -20.65 -39.75 -19.41
#